data_AF-A0A1J5WFK1-F1
#
_entry.id   AF-A0A1J5WFK1-F1
#
_cell.length_a   1.000
_cell.length_b   1.000
_cell.length_c   1.000
_cell.angle_alpha   90.00
_cell.angle_beta   90.00
_cell.angle_gamma   90.00
#
_symmetry.space_group_name_H-M   'P 1'
#
loop_
_entity.id
_entity.type
_entity.pdbx_description
1 polymer ?
#
loop_
_entity_poly.entity_id
_entity_poly.type
_entity_poly.pdbx_seq_one_letter_code
_entity_poly.pdbx_strand_id
1 'polypeptide(L)'
;MAGPVQTHRCVRYGEKLFMDRGEGVFIVSKTVYENVLSLKKDEAFLHAKEVLGAGSKGVSGEEACMICLSERKEVSYGVLFPVCKEEHFFICPDCLESKDEEAAVRCSYSSCKEEQDGSAMERYRGVVSEYEEKALAIQPIQAPDSFLLTKEITDEKVLLTAQTTVSLQNIAVSGELFSMLLSKTKVRVGESLSITSHFNSEDCKSDKRNTGLVLENIGNMLPNSIDCAIKEVSLHDSILINILSKLKPGEDGEIRSFNLSAKEECQVVKILEEANRSVNIGGVRALELKGYAVNVLPRLKIGERNEPGRFVLYADEEDHVTEILKEPNRSIGIGKAKEIELWHYAVSVLPKLKIMEDSEMRSFLLQADRGNQTARILSAPDRSICIGRTKSMKLNFYAVDILPKLRTRKDSEMDMFLLYAKEKDHVTEILRADDRGICIGKTKEMRLNEYAVAALPKLKTGENNDIGRLVLFAYENKAARMIGTDDRSIRVGRIETMELTGYAVSILPKLKMSEENEMDCFVLHAYGEDDIAQILEAGYRSIDIGKIKTIRLTAYAANVLPKLKIGEDNEMDVFVLYAEEEGQIAKILEEPNRSIGIGRVKNIKLVEYAVDVLPKLRVSGDSEMEGLELCASQKGNISETLKTADRSIGIGRTKSIKLEYCAVDVLPKLKIGEDNETRHFVLYAEEEPTGILETADRSIGVGRVKEMELTAYAVGVLPTLRVSGDNEMETFVLDAPKKEHAAKALSAPDRSICIGRTRTIKLTAYAVNVLLKLNMGEGSEVKSLGLYAGEEDHLIEILAVKDRSICVGGMRTLELVSYAANVLPKLKIREENELETFVLCASKKEHITGILSAADGSIGIGRIKRGGLDVPGETKPKLKYVLADEEEVADDTNGETTASTSLLNRFRS
;
A
#
# COMPACT_ATOMS: atom_id res chain seq x y z
N MET A 1 -9.93 -43.49 24.44
CA MET A 1 -10.19 -42.05 24.65
C MET A 1 -9.16 -41.53 25.63
N ALA A 2 -8.06 -41.00 25.12
CA ALA A 2 -7.04 -40.29 25.90
C ALA A 2 -7.40 -38.79 25.85
N GLY A 3 -7.37 -38.12 27.01
CA GLY A 3 -7.52 -36.67 27.06
C GLY A 3 -6.34 -35.95 26.36
N PRO A 4 -6.42 -34.61 26.18
CA PRO A 4 -5.32 -33.87 25.59
C PRO A 4 -4.05 -34.08 26.43
N VAL A 5 -2.98 -34.53 25.78
CA VAL A 5 -1.65 -34.73 26.38
C VAL A 5 -1.18 -33.38 26.92
N GLN A 6 -1.04 -33.26 28.25
CA GLN A 6 -0.45 -32.08 28.87
C GLN A 6 1.01 -32.01 28.41
N THR A 7 1.37 -30.96 27.66
CA THR A 7 2.75 -30.66 27.35
C THR A 7 3.44 -30.16 28.63
N HIS A 8 4.22 -31.02 29.27
CA HIS A 8 4.93 -30.69 30.50
C HIS A 8 6.07 -29.70 30.21
N ARG A 9 6.04 -28.52 30.84
CA ARG A 9 7.10 -27.51 30.74
C ARG A 9 8.36 -27.97 31.48
N CYS A 10 9.50 -28.00 30.81
CA CYS A 10 10.80 -28.35 31.40
C CYS A 10 11.77 -27.16 31.30
N VAL A 11 12.33 -26.71 32.42
CA VAL A 11 13.26 -25.57 32.51
C VAL A 11 14.58 -26.03 33.08
N ARG A 12 15.69 -25.62 32.47
CA ARG A 12 17.04 -25.99 32.88
C ARG A 12 17.67 -24.94 33.79
N TYR A 13 18.34 -25.40 34.84
CA TYR A 13 19.15 -24.53 35.70
C TYR A 13 20.43 -25.23 36.18
N GLY A 14 21.58 -24.80 35.67
CA GLY A 14 22.85 -25.52 35.83
C GLY A 14 22.78 -26.91 35.22
N GLU A 15 23.14 -27.92 36.02
CA GLU A 15 23.01 -29.36 35.70
C GLU A 15 21.69 -29.97 36.21
N LYS A 16 20.68 -29.16 36.56
CA LYS A 16 19.35 -29.61 37.04
C LYS A 16 18.26 -29.31 36.01
N LEU A 17 17.30 -30.22 35.89
CA LEU A 17 16.09 -30.06 35.08
C LEU A 17 14.88 -29.95 36.01
N PHE A 18 14.03 -28.94 35.77
CA PHE A 18 12.81 -28.65 36.52
C PHE A 18 11.61 -28.92 35.64
N MET A 19 10.78 -29.88 36.01
CA MET A 19 9.60 -30.30 35.24
C MET A 19 8.32 -29.94 35.99
N ASP A 20 7.39 -29.27 35.30
CA ASP A 20 6.06 -28.96 35.85
C ASP A 20 5.19 -30.23 35.88
N ARG A 21 4.86 -30.68 37.09
CA ARG A 21 3.88 -31.74 37.34
C ARG A 21 2.61 -31.14 37.94
N GLY A 22 1.48 -31.80 37.69
CA GLY A 22 0.18 -31.36 38.24
C GLY A 22 0.21 -31.11 39.76
N GLU A 23 1.00 -31.89 40.49
CA GLU A 23 1.16 -31.86 41.96
C GLU A 23 2.34 -31.00 42.48
N GLY A 24 3.24 -30.50 41.63
CA GLY A 24 4.46 -29.79 42.07
C GLY A 24 5.54 -29.63 40.98
N VAL A 25 6.74 -29.22 41.36
CA VAL A 25 7.91 -29.11 40.47
C VAL A 25 8.87 -30.26 40.72
N PHE A 26 9.10 -31.10 39.73
CA PHE A 26 9.99 -32.25 39.83
C PHE A 26 11.41 -31.89 39.36
N ILE A 27 12.42 -32.24 40.15
CA ILE A 27 13.83 -31.92 39.91
C ILE A 27 14.63 -33.21 39.71
N VAL A 28 15.43 -33.23 38.65
CA VAL A 28 16.37 -34.32 38.35
C VAL A 28 17.72 -33.75 37.88
N SER A 29 18.83 -34.44 38.20
CA SER A 29 20.13 -34.09 37.62
C SER A 29 20.18 -34.47 36.15
N LYS A 30 20.86 -33.66 35.34
CA LYS A 30 21.04 -33.88 33.90
C LYS A 30 21.70 -35.22 33.63
N THR A 31 22.71 -35.59 34.40
CA THR A 31 23.39 -36.89 34.28
C THR A 31 22.46 -38.05 34.58
N VAL A 32 21.59 -37.97 35.60
CA VAL A 32 20.59 -39.02 35.86
C VAL A 32 19.54 -39.07 34.75
N TYR A 33 19.10 -37.92 34.25
CA TYR A 33 18.17 -37.83 33.12
C TYR A 33 18.78 -38.43 31.84
N GLU A 34 20.00 -38.06 31.47
CA GLU A 34 20.73 -38.56 30.29
C GLU A 34 21.14 -40.04 30.43
N ASN A 35 21.45 -40.52 31.64
CA ASN A 35 21.73 -41.94 31.90
C ASN A 35 20.46 -42.81 31.79
N VAL A 36 19.32 -42.33 32.26
CA VAL A 36 18.02 -43.03 32.09
C VAL A 36 17.62 -43.05 30.62
N LEU A 37 17.81 -41.94 29.90
CA LEU A 37 17.59 -41.82 28.45
C LEU A 37 18.47 -42.77 27.63
N SER A 38 19.77 -42.83 27.93
CA SER A 38 20.73 -43.66 27.18
C SER A 38 20.56 -45.17 27.43
N LEU A 39 20.13 -45.57 28.63
CA LEU A 39 19.89 -46.98 28.98
C LEU A 39 18.54 -47.53 28.50
N LYS A 40 17.55 -46.66 28.28
CA LYS A 40 16.18 -47.06 27.94
C LYS A 40 15.70 -46.56 26.58
N LYS A 41 16.60 -46.05 25.74
CA LYS A 41 16.28 -45.51 24.41
C LYS A 41 15.53 -46.53 23.55
N ASP A 42 16.01 -47.78 23.52
CA ASP A 42 15.37 -48.89 22.79
C ASP A 42 13.96 -49.22 23.34
N GLU A 43 13.77 -49.16 24.66
CA GLU A 43 12.48 -49.43 25.32
C GLU A 43 11.48 -48.30 25.11
N ALA A 44 11.94 -47.04 25.11
CA ALA A 44 11.12 -45.87 24.82
C ALA A 44 10.61 -45.88 23.37
N PHE A 45 11.46 -46.30 22.42
CA PHE A 45 11.06 -46.49 21.02
C PHE A 45 10.03 -47.62 20.84
N LEU A 46 10.22 -48.76 21.53
CA LEU A 46 9.26 -49.86 21.55
C LEU A 46 7.93 -49.45 22.20
N HIS A 47 7.97 -48.67 23.27
CA HIS A 47 6.75 -48.16 23.91
C HIS A 47 6.02 -47.14 23.05
N ALA A 48 6.75 -46.22 22.39
CA ALA A 48 6.17 -45.30 21.43
C ALA A 48 5.52 -46.05 20.25
N LYS A 49 6.14 -47.14 19.77
CA LYS A 49 5.56 -48.03 18.76
C LYS A 49 4.24 -48.67 19.22
N GLU A 50 4.17 -49.13 20.47
CA GLU A 50 2.95 -49.74 21.04
C GLU A 50 1.82 -48.72 21.25
N VAL A 51 2.15 -47.54 21.78
CA VAL A 51 1.17 -46.51 22.15
C VAL A 51 0.63 -45.77 20.94
N LEU A 52 1.49 -45.48 19.95
CA LEU A 52 1.09 -44.76 18.73
C LEU A 52 0.52 -45.70 17.66
N GLY A 53 0.82 -47.00 17.70
CA GLY A 53 0.29 -48.04 16.82
C GLY A 53 0.90 -48.04 15.40
N ALA A 54 1.22 -49.22 14.87
CA ALA A 54 1.48 -49.39 13.43
C ALA A 54 0.13 -49.43 12.69
N GLY A 55 -0.10 -48.49 11.77
CA GLY A 55 -1.28 -48.46 10.92
C GLY A 55 -1.48 -49.80 10.21
N SER A 56 -2.60 -50.46 10.49
CA SER A 56 -3.09 -51.61 9.72
C SER A 56 -4.45 -51.26 9.15
N LYS A 57 -4.45 -50.44 8.09
CA LYS A 57 -5.53 -50.38 7.10
C LYS A 57 -4.91 -50.33 5.72
N GLY A 58 -5.12 -51.41 4.96
CA GLY A 58 -4.51 -51.60 3.66
C GLY A 58 -4.92 -50.52 2.66
N VAL A 59 -3.91 -49.86 2.10
CA VAL A 59 -3.91 -49.38 0.73
C VAL A 59 -2.56 -49.78 0.13
N SER A 60 -2.60 -50.45 -1.02
CA SER A 60 -1.44 -50.94 -1.74
C SER A 60 -0.55 -49.78 -2.22
N GLY A 61 0.57 -49.56 -1.56
CA GLY A 61 1.66 -48.66 -1.97
C GLY A 61 2.82 -48.79 -0.98
N GLU A 62 4.06 -48.87 -1.47
CA GLU A 62 5.27 -49.12 -0.68
C GLU A 62 5.50 -48.02 0.39
N GLU A 63 5.41 -48.39 1.68
CA GLU A 63 5.69 -47.47 2.80
C GLU A 63 7.21 -47.23 2.94
N ALA A 64 7.66 -46.05 2.50
CA ALA A 64 9.03 -45.57 2.67
C ALA A 64 9.10 -44.28 3.51
N CYS A 65 10.23 -44.05 4.17
CA CYS A 65 10.49 -42.80 4.88
C CYS A 65 10.49 -41.61 3.90
N MET A 66 9.74 -40.55 4.16
CA MET A 66 9.68 -39.38 3.27
C MET A 66 11.00 -38.61 3.16
N ILE A 67 11.94 -38.81 4.10
CA ILE A 67 13.24 -38.14 4.13
C ILE A 67 14.31 -39.01 3.47
N CYS A 68 14.60 -40.19 4.04
CA CYS A 68 15.67 -41.05 3.52
C CYS A 68 15.22 -42.02 2.42
N LEU A 69 13.92 -42.07 2.10
CA LEU A 69 13.31 -42.97 1.11
C LEU A 69 13.53 -44.47 1.37
N SER A 70 14.10 -44.84 2.52
CA SER A 70 14.27 -46.23 2.91
C SER A 70 12.91 -46.87 3.19
N GLU A 71 12.71 -48.05 2.60
CA GLU A 71 11.53 -48.86 2.85
C GLU A 71 11.51 -49.39 4.28
N ARG A 72 10.32 -49.71 4.80
CA ARG A 72 10.12 -50.22 6.17
C ARG A 72 11.05 -51.39 6.55
N LYS A 73 11.53 -52.19 5.61
CA LYS A 73 12.44 -53.33 5.87
C LYS A 73 13.90 -52.94 6.10
N GLU A 74 14.30 -51.73 5.71
CA GLU A 74 15.70 -51.28 5.70
C GLU A 74 16.02 -50.26 6.80
N VAL A 75 15.01 -49.80 7.56
CA VAL A 75 15.18 -48.81 8.63
C VAL A 75 15.37 -49.45 10.00
N SER A 76 16.09 -48.77 10.90
CA SER A 76 16.30 -49.21 12.28
C SER A 76 14.96 -49.52 12.95
N TYR A 77 14.88 -50.68 13.61
CA TYR A 77 13.69 -51.24 14.29
C TYR A 77 12.48 -51.58 13.38
N GLY A 78 12.57 -51.37 12.06
CA GLY A 78 11.54 -51.74 11.08
C GLY A 78 10.21 -50.98 11.22
N VAL A 79 10.25 -49.73 11.71
CA VAL A 79 9.07 -48.89 11.98
C VAL A 79 9.16 -47.57 11.24
N LEU A 80 8.04 -47.11 10.68
CA LEU A 80 7.86 -45.77 10.15
C LEU A 80 6.68 -45.11 10.88
N PHE A 81 6.82 -43.83 11.28
CA PHE A 81 5.81 -43.07 12.01
C PHE A 81 5.01 -42.17 11.06
N PRO A 82 3.66 -42.15 11.13
CA PRO A 82 2.87 -41.27 10.29
C PRO A 82 3.00 -39.81 10.73
N VAL A 83 3.16 -38.91 9.76
CA VAL A 83 3.33 -37.46 9.99
C VAL A 83 1.98 -36.76 10.28
N CYS A 84 0.85 -37.36 9.90
CA CYS A 84 -0.50 -36.88 10.20
C CYS A 84 -1.46 -38.04 10.49
N LYS A 85 -2.61 -37.75 11.12
CA LYS A 85 -3.64 -38.77 11.45
C LYS A 85 -4.14 -39.58 10.24
N GLU A 86 -4.22 -38.95 9.08
CA GLU A 86 -4.66 -39.58 7.83
C GLU A 86 -3.54 -40.37 7.12
N GLU A 87 -2.37 -40.51 7.75
CA GLU A 87 -1.26 -41.38 7.32
C GLU A 87 -0.72 -41.09 5.89
N HIS A 88 -0.75 -39.83 5.44
CA HIS A 88 -0.28 -39.45 4.09
C HIS A 88 1.23 -39.62 3.85
N PHE A 89 2.06 -39.44 4.89
CA PHE A 89 3.51 -39.57 4.82
C PHE A 89 4.04 -40.22 6.09
N PHE A 90 5.18 -40.90 5.99
CA PHE A 90 5.83 -41.56 7.12
C PHE A 90 7.30 -41.19 7.25
N ILE A 91 7.85 -41.26 8.46
CA ILE A 91 9.25 -40.93 8.78
C ILE A 91 9.88 -42.03 9.63
N CYS A 92 11.15 -42.36 9.39
CA CYS A 92 11.87 -43.35 10.18
C CYS A 92 12.48 -42.76 11.47
N PRO A 93 12.71 -43.60 12.51
CA PRO A 93 13.33 -43.19 13.77
C PRO A 93 14.62 -42.39 13.61
N ASP A 94 15.50 -42.82 12.70
CA ASP A 94 16.83 -42.23 12.54
C ASP A 94 16.75 -40.82 11.94
N CYS A 95 15.85 -40.60 10.97
CA CYS A 95 15.63 -39.27 10.40
C CYS A 95 14.86 -38.35 11.37
N LEU A 96 14.01 -38.92 12.23
CA LEU A 96 13.29 -38.19 13.27
C LEU A 96 14.23 -37.60 14.34
N GLU A 97 15.36 -38.26 14.60
CA GLU A 97 16.37 -37.80 15.58
C GLU A 97 17.41 -36.82 15.00
N SER A 98 17.49 -36.66 13.67
CA SER A 98 18.46 -35.76 13.05
C SER A 98 18.08 -34.29 13.30
N LYS A 99 19.01 -33.51 13.90
CA LYS A 99 18.75 -32.12 14.33
C LYS A 99 18.68 -31.10 13.16
N ASP A 100 19.07 -31.51 11.96
CA ASP A 100 19.22 -30.58 10.82
C ASP A 100 17.93 -30.39 10.00
N GLU A 101 16.85 -31.15 10.28
CA GLU A 101 15.61 -31.11 9.48
C GLU A 101 14.32 -30.87 10.30
N GLU A 102 14.40 -30.29 11.51
CA GLU A 102 13.23 -30.00 12.37
C GLU A 102 12.16 -29.09 11.71
N ALA A 103 12.53 -28.33 10.68
CA ALA A 103 11.60 -27.44 9.97
C ALA A 103 10.77 -28.14 8.86
N ALA A 104 11.15 -29.35 8.42
CA ALA A 104 10.65 -29.94 7.18
C ALA A 104 9.52 -30.97 7.34
N VAL A 105 9.31 -31.51 8.55
CA VAL A 105 8.39 -32.64 8.76
C VAL A 105 6.97 -32.16 9.03
N ARG A 106 6.27 -31.71 7.98
CA ARG A 106 4.84 -31.40 8.01
C ARG A 106 4.12 -32.07 6.87
N CYS A 107 2.89 -32.48 7.12
CA CYS A 107 2.00 -32.94 6.06
C CYS A 107 1.72 -31.76 5.11
N SER A 108 2.13 -31.90 3.85
CA SER A 108 1.99 -30.86 2.82
C SER A 108 0.58 -30.80 2.22
N TYR A 109 -0.33 -31.71 2.61
CA TYR A 109 -1.73 -31.72 2.17
C TYR A 109 -2.55 -30.60 2.82
N SER A 110 -3.30 -29.85 2.01
CA SER A 110 -4.00 -28.61 2.43
C SER A 110 -5.07 -28.83 3.49
N SER A 111 -5.76 -29.97 3.49
CA SER A 111 -6.79 -30.33 4.48
C SER A 111 -6.24 -30.63 5.88
N CYS A 112 -4.94 -30.85 6.03
CA CYS A 112 -4.30 -31.14 7.32
C CYS A 112 -3.69 -29.89 7.98
N LYS A 113 -3.88 -28.69 7.43
CA LYS A 113 -3.25 -27.45 7.96
C LYS A 113 -4.03 -26.76 9.11
N GLU A 114 -5.31 -27.08 9.30
CA GLU A 114 -6.20 -26.31 10.19
C GLU A 114 -6.51 -26.97 11.54
N GLU A 115 -6.21 -28.26 11.73
CA GLU A 115 -6.25 -28.88 13.06
C GLU A 115 -4.87 -28.74 13.72
N GLN A 116 -4.75 -27.82 14.69
CA GLN A 116 -3.63 -27.69 15.63
C GLN A 116 -3.55 -28.89 16.61
N ASP A 117 -3.68 -30.11 16.09
CA ASP A 117 -3.29 -31.30 16.82
C ASP A 117 -1.77 -31.44 16.63
N GLY A 118 -1.04 -31.37 17.73
CA GLY A 118 0.41 -31.22 17.76
C GLY A 118 1.12 -32.12 16.75
N SER A 119 2.19 -31.59 16.15
CA SER A 119 2.98 -32.30 15.14
C SER A 119 3.24 -33.74 15.57
N ALA A 120 3.36 -34.71 14.66
CA ALA A 120 3.69 -36.08 15.04
C ALA A 120 4.91 -36.15 16.00
N MET A 121 5.83 -35.18 15.88
CA MET A 121 6.91 -34.91 16.82
C MET A 121 6.47 -34.52 18.24
N GLU A 122 5.47 -33.66 18.43
CA GLU A 122 4.94 -33.34 19.76
C GLU A 122 4.22 -34.52 20.41
N ARG A 123 3.52 -35.35 19.61
CA ARG A 123 2.91 -36.59 20.11
C ARG A 123 3.95 -37.63 20.50
N TYR A 124 4.96 -37.84 19.65
CA TYR A 124 6.10 -38.69 19.96
C TYR A 124 6.85 -38.18 21.19
N ARG A 125 7.22 -36.89 21.24
CA ARG A 125 7.84 -36.27 22.42
C ARG A 125 6.96 -36.40 23.65
N GLY A 126 5.65 -36.27 23.53
CA GLY A 126 4.71 -36.45 24.64
C GLY A 126 4.72 -37.87 25.19
N VAL A 127 4.63 -38.89 24.32
CA VAL A 127 4.67 -40.31 24.72
C VAL A 127 6.04 -40.71 25.27
N VAL A 128 7.11 -40.24 24.64
CA VAL A 128 8.49 -40.47 25.10
C VAL A 128 8.73 -39.77 26.43
N SER A 129 8.28 -38.53 26.60
CA SER A 129 8.34 -37.82 27.88
C SER A 129 7.52 -38.54 28.96
N GLU A 130 6.32 -39.02 28.65
CA GLU A 130 5.49 -39.78 29.59
C GLU A 130 6.15 -41.11 30.00
N TYR A 131 6.81 -41.80 29.05
CA TYR A 131 7.57 -43.02 29.33
C TYR A 131 8.81 -42.74 30.17
N GLU A 132 9.58 -41.70 29.81
CA GLU A 132 10.72 -41.22 30.58
C GLU A 132 10.29 -40.84 32.00
N GLU A 133 9.15 -40.17 32.18
CA GLU A 133 8.59 -39.86 33.49
C GLU A 133 8.24 -41.12 34.29
N LYS A 134 7.59 -42.11 33.66
CA LYS A 134 7.31 -43.40 34.30
C LYS A 134 8.59 -44.15 34.66
N ALA A 135 9.62 -44.10 33.81
CA ALA A 135 10.92 -44.69 34.08
C ALA A 135 11.65 -43.97 35.23
N LEU A 136 11.48 -42.65 35.34
CA LEU A 136 12.02 -41.84 36.42
C LEU A 136 11.27 -42.01 37.76
N ALA A 137 9.99 -42.40 37.73
CA ALA A 137 9.08 -42.55 38.88
C ALA A 137 9.27 -43.84 39.72
N ILE A 138 10.17 -44.76 39.34
CA ILE A 138 10.33 -46.09 39.98
C ILE A 138 11.10 -46.04 41.32
N GLN A 139 11.54 -44.87 41.78
CA GLN A 139 12.33 -44.73 43.02
C GLN A 139 11.72 -43.68 43.97
N PRO A 140 11.95 -43.81 45.30
CA PRO A 140 11.30 -42.98 46.30
C PRO A 140 11.63 -41.50 46.09
N ILE A 141 10.57 -40.69 45.92
CA ILE A 141 10.64 -39.24 45.75
C ILE A 141 10.55 -38.62 47.13
N GLN A 142 11.57 -37.84 47.51
CA GLN A 142 11.50 -37.04 48.73
C GLN A 142 10.80 -35.71 48.41
N ALA A 143 9.79 -35.38 49.21
CA ALA A 143 9.15 -34.07 49.22
C ALA A 143 9.63 -33.32 50.48
N PRO A 144 10.71 -32.53 50.40
CA PRO A 144 11.26 -31.85 51.55
C PRO A 144 10.36 -30.69 51.99
N ASP A 145 10.36 -30.40 53.30
CA ASP A 145 9.69 -29.22 53.85
C ASP A 145 10.40 -27.92 53.43
N SER A 146 11.73 -27.97 53.24
CA SER A 146 12.55 -26.83 52.81
C SER A 146 13.59 -27.24 51.77
N PHE A 147 13.76 -26.45 50.72
CA PHE A 147 14.70 -26.69 49.63
C PHE A 147 15.51 -25.43 49.32
N LEU A 148 16.84 -25.50 49.37
CA LEU A 148 17.73 -24.40 48.98
C LEU A 148 18.17 -24.59 47.53
N LEU A 149 17.86 -23.64 46.64
CA LEU A 149 18.29 -23.74 45.25
C LEU A 149 19.77 -23.37 45.14
N THR A 150 20.64 -24.35 44.87
CA THR A 150 22.10 -24.15 44.72
C THR A 150 22.65 -24.59 43.37
N LYS A 151 23.81 -24.00 43.04
CA LYS A 151 24.83 -24.43 42.06
C LYS A 151 25.14 -25.93 42.07
N GLU A 152 25.21 -26.46 43.28
CA GLU A 152 25.92 -27.70 43.59
C GLU A 152 25.08 -28.95 43.32
N ILE A 153 25.79 -30.04 43.05
CA ILE A 153 25.27 -31.32 42.62
C ILE A 153 24.84 -32.13 43.85
N THR A 154 23.56 -32.51 43.89
CA THR A 154 23.11 -33.71 44.61
C THR A 154 22.37 -34.58 43.59
N ASP A 155 22.69 -35.88 43.52
CA ASP A 155 22.04 -36.84 42.60
C ASP A 155 20.61 -37.23 43.03
N GLU A 156 19.98 -36.42 43.87
CA GLU A 156 18.70 -36.70 44.50
C GLU A 156 17.53 -36.22 43.63
N LYS A 157 16.54 -37.09 43.43
CA LYS A 157 15.27 -36.77 42.77
C LYS A 157 14.34 -36.13 43.79
N VAL A 158 13.87 -34.91 43.52
CA VAL A 158 13.10 -34.11 44.47
C VAL A 158 11.78 -33.64 43.84
N LEU A 159 10.67 -33.75 44.58
CA LEU A 159 9.40 -33.13 44.21
C LEU A 159 9.10 -31.96 45.15
N LEU A 160 9.02 -30.75 44.59
CA LEU A 160 8.66 -29.56 45.33
C LEU A 160 7.15 -29.34 45.24
N THR A 161 6.47 -29.27 46.37
CA THR A 161 5.00 -29.09 46.42
C THR A 161 4.64 -27.70 46.96
N ALA A 162 3.34 -27.39 47.03
CA ALA A 162 2.84 -26.14 47.62
C ALA A 162 3.18 -25.99 49.12
N GLN A 163 3.61 -27.06 49.80
CA GLN A 163 4.09 -26.99 51.18
C GLN A 163 5.61 -26.81 51.28
N THR A 164 6.35 -27.13 50.23
CA THR A 164 7.81 -27.02 50.21
C THR A 164 8.24 -25.56 50.14
N THR A 165 9.09 -25.13 51.07
CA THR A 165 9.66 -23.78 51.08
C THR A 165 10.97 -23.75 50.30
N VAL A 166 10.95 -23.16 49.12
CA VAL A 166 12.10 -22.96 48.23
C VAL A 166 12.81 -21.65 48.57
N SER A 167 14.05 -21.75 49.03
CA SER A 167 14.90 -20.59 49.35
C SER A 167 15.79 -20.23 48.15
N LEU A 168 15.71 -18.98 47.71
CA LEU A 168 16.48 -18.40 46.60
C LEU A 168 17.42 -17.33 47.17
N GLN A 169 18.72 -17.62 47.29
CA GLN A 169 19.71 -16.71 47.85
C GLN A 169 21.01 -16.77 47.05
N ASN A 170 21.59 -15.60 46.73
CA ASN A 170 22.85 -15.43 46.00
C ASN A 170 22.87 -16.19 44.67
N ILE A 171 21.76 -16.12 43.93
CA ILE A 171 21.49 -16.98 42.78
C ILE A 171 20.90 -16.18 41.62
N ALA A 172 21.20 -16.60 40.39
CA ALA A 172 20.60 -16.03 39.18
C ALA A 172 19.73 -17.11 38.50
N VAL A 173 18.44 -16.87 38.25
CA VAL A 173 17.50 -17.84 37.65
C VAL A 173 16.81 -17.28 36.42
N SER A 174 16.30 -18.13 35.51
CA SER A 174 15.46 -17.67 34.40
C SER A 174 14.08 -17.21 34.89
N GLY A 175 13.43 -16.31 34.14
CA GLY A 175 12.06 -15.86 34.46
C GLY A 175 11.05 -17.01 34.48
N GLU A 176 11.22 -17.98 33.57
CA GLU A 176 10.39 -19.19 33.48
C GLU A 176 10.49 -20.08 34.73
N LEU A 177 11.72 -20.38 35.19
CA LEU A 177 11.93 -21.19 36.38
C LEU A 177 11.36 -20.50 37.61
N PHE A 178 11.59 -19.19 37.73
CA PHE A 178 11.12 -18.42 38.86
C PHE A 178 9.58 -18.35 38.91
N SER A 179 8.91 -18.17 37.76
CA SER A 179 7.45 -18.23 37.64
C SER A 179 6.90 -19.61 38.01
N MET A 180 7.54 -20.67 37.54
CA MET A 180 7.16 -22.05 37.86
C MET A 180 7.19 -22.30 39.38
N LEU A 181 8.29 -21.91 40.05
CA LEU A 181 8.42 -22.05 41.50
C LEU A 181 7.39 -21.21 42.26
N LEU A 182 7.16 -19.96 41.84
CA LEU A 182 6.18 -19.06 42.45
C LEU A 182 4.76 -19.62 42.47
N SER A 183 4.38 -20.38 41.43
CA SER A 183 3.01 -20.88 41.25
C SER A 183 2.72 -22.23 41.92
N LYS A 184 3.77 -22.97 42.31
CA LYS A 184 3.67 -24.36 42.77
C LYS A 184 4.28 -24.60 44.15
N THR A 185 5.08 -23.68 44.68
CA THR A 185 5.84 -23.85 45.93
C THR A 185 5.74 -22.62 46.81
N LYS A 186 6.17 -22.69 48.09
CA LYS A 186 6.38 -21.50 48.92
C LYS A 186 7.76 -20.93 48.63
N VAL A 187 7.86 -19.68 48.20
CA VAL A 187 9.15 -19.09 47.80
C VAL A 187 9.65 -18.09 48.83
N ARG A 188 10.88 -18.29 49.31
CA ARG A 188 11.59 -17.34 50.19
C ARG A 188 12.79 -16.76 49.45
N VAL A 189 12.75 -15.45 49.18
CA VAL A 189 13.88 -14.72 48.57
C VAL A 189 14.81 -14.21 49.68
N GLY A 190 16.07 -14.64 49.64
CA GLY A 190 17.15 -14.18 50.52
C GLY A 190 17.94 -13.02 49.92
N GLU A 191 19.20 -12.88 50.30
CA GLU A 191 20.10 -11.86 49.75
C GLU A 191 20.43 -12.13 48.27
N SER A 192 20.40 -11.09 47.42
CA SER A 192 20.88 -11.09 46.02
C SER A 192 20.33 -12.21 45.11
N LEU A 193 19.04 -12.14 44.78
CA LEU A 193 18.43 -12.90 43.68
C LEU A 193 18.52 -12.10 42.39
N SER A 194 18.97 -12.71 41.29
CA SER A 194 18.93 -12.12 39.95
C SER A 194 18.04 -12.91 39.00
N ILE A 195 17.27 -12.23 38.15
CA ILE A 195 16.51 -12.88 37.08
C ILE A 195 17.16 -12.58 35.73
N THR A 196 17.56 -13.62 35.00
CA THR A 196 18.29 -13.53 33.72
C THR A 196 17.43 -14.01 32.56
N SER A 197 16.74 -13.10 31.87
CA SER A 197 16.05 -13.27 30.56
C SER A 197 14.97 -12.19 30.38
N HIS A 198 14.24 -12.22 29.25
CA HIS A 198 12.93 -11.56 29.12
C HIS A 198 11.96 -12.07 30.20
N PHE A 199 11.12 -11.19 30.73
CA PHE A 199 10.08 -11.56 31.71
C PHE A 199 8.71 -11.49 31.01
N ASN A 200 8.29 -12.61 30.41
CA ASN A 200 7.05 -12.76 29.64
C ASN A 200 6.05 -13.65 30.39
N SER A 201 4.78 -13.23 30.47
CA SER A 201 3.72 -14.00 31.13
C SER A 201 2.88 -14.89 30.20
N GLU A 202 3.15 -14.94 28.89
CA GLU A 202 2.46 -15.84 27.94
C GLU A 202 2.55 -17.32 28.37
N ASP A 203 3.51 -17.59 29.25
CA ASP A 203 3.85 -18.90 29.80
C ASP A 203 3.09 -19.25 31.10
N CYS A 204 2.27 -18.34 31.61
CA CYS A 204 1.54 -18.53 32.85
C CYS A 204 0.03 -18.38 32.61
N LYS A 205 -0.58 -19.34 31.90
CA LYS A 205 -2.02 -19.63 32.05
C LYS A 205 -2.19 -20.26 33.43
N SER A 206 -2.07 -19.45 34.48
CA SER A 206 -2.21 -19.92 35.86
C SER A 206 -3.59 -20.55 36.00
N ASP A 207 -3.60 -21.84 36.31
CA ASP A 207 -4.80 -22.53 36.76
C ASP A 207 -5.42 -21.67 37.88
N LYS A 208 -6.68 -21.26 37.74
CA LYS A 208 -7.35 -20.29 38.63
C LYS A 208 -7.29 -20.68 40.12
N ARG A 209 -6.87 -21.92 40.43
CA ARG A 209 -6.76 -22.53 41.76
C ARG A 209 -5.55 -22.06 42.58
N ASN A 210 -4.46 -21.57 41.97
CA ASN A 210 -3.20 -21.27 42.70
C ASN A 210 -2.88 -19.77 42.84
N THR A 211 -3.84 -18.89 42.53
CA THR A 211 -3.69 -17.42 42.60
C THR A 211 -3.32 -16.92 43.99
N GLY A 212 -3.87 -17.54 45.05
CA GLY A 212 -3.58 -17.20 46.44
C GLY A 212 -2.11 -17.46 46.83
N LEU A 213 -1.54 -18.59 46.40
CA LEU A 213 -0.14 -18.95 46.72
C LEU A 213 0.85 -17.99 46.07
N VAL A 214 0.61 -17.59 44.81
CA VAL A 214 1.47 -16.62 44.11
C VAL A 214 1.46 -15.27 44.82
N LEU A 215 0.28 -14.77 45.21
CA LEU A 215 0.16 -13.50 45.94
C LEU A 215 0.80 -13.56 47.33
N GLU A 216 0.64 -14.67 48.05
CA GLU A 216 1.28 -14.89 49.34
C GLU A 216 2.81 -14.88 49.20
N ASN A 217 3.35 -15.59 48.21
CA ASN A 217 4.77 -15.61 47.90
C ASN A 217 5.31 -14.22 47.59
N ILE A 218 4.65 -13.47 46.69
CA ILE A 218 5.06 -12.10 46.33
C ILE A 218 4.97 -11.17 47.56
N GLY A 219 3.91 -11.30 48.37
CA GLY A 219 3.71 -10.51 49.58
C GLY A 219 4.83 -10.69 50.61
N ASN A 220 5.39 -11.90 50.71
CA ASN A 220 6.48 -12.22 51.64
C ASN A 220 7.87 -11.75 51.16
N MET A 221 8.00 -11.25 49.93
CA MET A 221 9.27 -10.75 49.40
C MET A 221 9.54 -9.30 49.84
N LEU A 222 10.80 -9.00 50.15
CA LEU A 222 11.24 -7.64 50.43
C LEU A 222 11.19 -6.77 49.16
N PRO A 223 10.82 -5.48 49.23
CA PRO A 223 10.94 -4.57 48.10
C PRO A 223 12.38 -4.48 47.58
N ASN A 224 12.56 -4.32 46.27
CA ASN A 224 13.90 -4.26 45.63
C ASN A 224 14.83 -5.45 45.97
N SER A 225 14.29 -6.64 46.25
CA SER A 225 15.08 -7.84 46.58
C SER A 225 15.54 -8.65 45.37
N ILE A 226 14.98 -8.36 44.20
CA ILE A 226 15.24 -9.08 42.96
C ILE A 226 16.00 -8.16 42.00
N ASP A 227 17.32 -8.29 41.92
CA ASP A 227 18.14 -7.57 40.94
C ASP A 227 17.75 -8.02 39.51
N CYS A 228 17.29 -7.08 38.69
CA CYS A 228 16.83 -7.38 37.34
C CYS A 228 17.69 -6.68 36.30
N ALA A 229 18.46 -7.46 35.53
CA ALA A 229 19.12 -7.01 34.31
C ALA A 229 18.16 -7.13 33.10
N ILE A 230 16.92 -6.69 33.28
CA ILE A 230 15.84 -6.90 32.31
C ILE A 230 15.83 -5.74 31.31
N LYS A 231 15.98 -6.06 30.02
CA LYS A 231 15.83 -5.08 28.93
C LYS A 231 14.36 -4.87 28.54
N GLU A 232 13.48 -5.84 28.82
CA GLU A 232 12.06 -5.83 28.42
C GLU A 232 11.18 -6.50 29.48
N VAL A 233 10.15 -5.80 29.95
CA VAL A 233 9.13 -6.30 30.87
C VAL A 233 7.80 -6.35 30.12
N SER A 234 7.23 -7.54 29.94
CA SER A 234 5.93 -7.71 29.25
C SER A 234 5.02 -8.66 30.02
N LEU A 235 4.08 -8.08 30.77
CA LEU A 235 3.16 -8.82 31.62
C LEU A 235 1.72 -8.56 31.19
N HIS A 236 1.08 -9.60 30.66
CA HIS A 236 -0.29 -9.55 30.17
C HIS A 236 -1.19 -10.47 30.98
N ASP A 237 -2.26 -9.88 31.51
CA ASP A 237 -3.38 -10.52 32.21
C ASP A 237 -2.91 -11.53 33.27
N SER A 238 -1.90 -11.13 34.05
CA SER A 238 -1.22 -12.00 35.01
C SER A 238 -1.07 -11.36 36.39
N ILE A 239 -1.25 -12.17 37.43
CA ILE A 239 -1.00 -11.78 38.84
C ILE A 239 0.48 -11.44 39.08
N LEU A 240 1.39 -11.89 38.20
CA LEU A 240 2.80 -11.57 38.26
C LEU A 240 3.08 -10.07 38.12
N ILE A 241 2.13 -9.25 37.64
CA ILE A 241 2.27 -7.77 37.65
C ILE A 241 2.56 -7.26 39.07
N ASN A 242 2.06 -7.93 40.10
CA ASN A 242 2.31 -7.56 41.50
C ASN A 242 3.78 -7.72 41.94
N ILE A 243 4.62 -8.39 41.16
CA ILE A 243 6.04 -8.53 41.50
C ILE A 243 6.86 -7.27 41.27
N LEU A 244 6.34 -6.29 40.53
CA LEU A 244 7.12 -5.13 40.11
C LEU A 244 7.71 -4.35 41.30
N SER A 245 7.04 -4.27 42.45
CA SER A 245 7.58 -3.60 43.65
C SER A 245 8.76 -4.34 44.29
N LYS A 246 8.99 -5.60 43.89
CA LYS A 246 10.08 -6.45 44.37
C LYS A 246 11.30 -6.41 43.45
N LEU A 247 11.12 -5.93 42.23
CA LEU A 247 12.20 -5.81 41.24
C LEU A 247 13.05 -4.59 41.54
N LYS A 248 14.38 -4.76 41.47
CA LYS A 248 15.38 -3.71 41.55
C LYS A 248 16.00 -3.52 40.18
N PRO A 249 15.70 -2.41 39.47
CA PRO A 249 16.37 -2.10 38.21
C PRO A 249 17.85 -1.81 38.48
N GLY A 250 18.73 -2.22 37.57
CA GLY A 250 20.16 -1.88 37.65
C GLY A 250 20.39 -0.36 37.59
N GLU A 251 21.39 0.14 38.30
CA GLU A 251 21.67 1.60 38.43
C GLU A 251 21.90 2.30 37.08
N ASP A 252 22.35 1.56 36.06
CA ASP A 252 22.60 2.03 34.68
C ASP A 252 21.65 1.40 33.63
N GLY A 253 20.65 0.61 34.06
CA GLY A 253 19.82 -0.20 33.18
C GLY A 253 18.64 0.58 32.59
N GLU A 254 18.70 0.93 31.31
CA GLU A 254 17.56 1.42 30.54
C GLU A 254 16.69 0.25 30.06
N ILE A 255 15.42 0.21 30.48
CA ILE A 255 14.40 -0.72 29.99
C ILE A 255 13.96 -0.26 28.59
N ARG A 256 14.07 -1.13 27.60
CA ARG A 256 13.62 -0.87 26.22
C ARG A 256 12.10 -0.84 26.11
N SER A 257 11.41 -1.78 26.76
CA SER A 257 9.95 -1.88 26.71
C SER A 257 9.40 -2.31 28.06
N PHE A 258 8.37 -1.60 28.53
CA PHE A 258 7.66 -1.88 29.77
C PHE A 258 6.15 -1.91 29.47
N ASN A 259 5.62 -3.11 29.27
CA ASN A 259 4.26 -3.35 28.80
C ASN A 259 3.49 -4.12 29.85
N LEU A 260 2.42 -3.53 30.38
CA LEU A 260 1.52 -4.18 31.32
C LEU A 260 0.09 -4.17 30.79
N SER A 261 -0.59 -5.31 30.85
CA SER A 261 -2.03 -5.41 30.59
C SER A 261 -2.68 -6.14 31.74
N ALA A 262 -3.78 -5.60 32.25
CA ALA A 262 -4.62 -6.30 33.23
C ALA A 262 -6.10 -6.12 32.88
N LYS A 263 -6.81 -7.22 32.68
CA LYS A 263 -8.25 -7.26 32.45
C LYS A 263 -9.06 -7.25 33.75
N GLU A 264 -8.47 -7.71 34.84
CA GLU A 264 -9.13 -7.81 36.14
C GLU A 264 -8.32 -7.08 37.22
N GLU A 265 -9.02 -6.37 38.12
CA GLU A 265 -8.38 -5.63 39.23
C GLU A 265 -7.50 -6.52 40.11
N CYS A 266 -7.90 -7.79 40.31
CA CYS A 266 -7.15 -8.75 41.14
C CYS A 266 -5.70 -8.96 40.66
N GLN A 267 -5.41 -8.68 39.38
CA GLN A 267 -4.09 -8.81 38.78
C GLN A 267 -3.13 -7.69 39.21
N VAL A 268 -3.65 -6.56 39.70
CA VAL A 268 -2.85 -5.39 40.11
C VAL A 268 -3.04 -5.01 41.59
N VAL A 269 -3.87 -5.73 42.33
CA VAL A 269 -4.29 -5.34 43.69
C VAL A 269 -3.12 -5.04 44.64
N LYS A 270 -2.05 -5.84 44.64
CA LYS A 270 -0.91 -5.65 45.55
C LYS A 270 -0.02 -4.50 45.15
N ILE A 271 0.15 -4.25 43.86
CA ILE A 271 0.92 -3.07 43.43
C ILE A 271 0.15 -1.77 43.67
N LEU A 272 -1.19 -1.80 43.68
CA LEU A 272 -2.00 -0.64 44.05
C LEU A 272 -1.92 -0.30 45.55
N GLU A 273 -1.60 -1.26 46.42
CA GLU A 273 -1.34 -1.04 47.86
C GLU A 273 -0.04 -0.26 48.14
N GLU A 274 0.86 -0.17 47.16
CA GLU A 274 2.17 0.49 47.30
C GLU A 274 2.06 2.02 47.42
N ALA A 275 3.03 2.65 48.07
CA ALA A 275 3.08 4.11 48.14
C ALA A 275 3.32 4.73 46.75
N ASN A 276 2.82 5.95 46.53
CA ASN A 276 3.04 6.66 45.27
C ASN A 276 4.55 6.83 45.00
N ARG A 277 4.96 6.57 43.75
CA ARG A 277 6.36 6.62 43.30
C ARG A 277 7.32 5.73 44.11
N SER A 278 6.84 4.63 44.70
CA SER A 278 7.72 3.66 45.40
C SER A 278 8.32 2.62 44.45
N VAL A 279 7.65 2.32 43.33
CA VAL A 279 8.07 1.27 42.39
C VAL A 279 9.04 1.87 41.37
N ASN A 280 10.34 1.65 41.57
CA ASN A 280 11.35 2.14 40.65
C ASN A 280 11.47 1.24 39.43
N ILE A 281 11.24 1.80 38.24
CA ILE A 281 11.40 1.09 36.95
C ILE A 281 12.60 1.58 36.15
N GLY A 282 13.45 2.45 36.73
CA GLY A 282 14.62 2.99 36.06
C GLY A 282 14.26 3.91 34.88
N GLY A 283 15.16 3.98 33.89
CA GLY A 283 14.89 4.63 32.62
C GLY A 283 14.10 3.71 31.70
N VAL A 284 13.08 4.22 31.01
CA VAL A 284 12.19 3.42 30.15
C VAL A 284 12.07 4.09 28.78
N ARG A 285 12.36 3.36 27.70
CA ARG A 285 12.17 3.83 26.32
C ARG A 285 10.73 3.74 25.84
N ALA A 286 10.02 2.67 26.18
CA ALA A 286 8.61 2.51 25.82
C ALA A 286 7.82 2.02 27.02
N LEU A 287 6.76 2.74 27.40
CA LEU A 287 5.84 2.38 28.47
C LEU A 287 4.44 2.24 27.90
N GLU A 288 3.84 1.05 28.05
CA GLU A 288 2.49 0.74 27.59
C GLU A 288 1.68 0.11 28.72
N LEU A 289 0.57 0.74 29.13
CA LEU A 289 -0.32 0.22 30.17
C LEU A 289 -1.73 0.05 29.61
N LYS A 290 -2.33 -1.13 29.80
CA LYS A 290 -3.66 -1.49 29.30
C LYS A 290 -4.58 -2.01 30.40
N GLY A 291 -5.84 -1.59 30.38
CA GLY A 291 -6.86 -2.00 31.34
C GLY A 291 -6.53 -1.52 32.77
N TYR A 292 -6.78 -2.37 33.78
CA TYR A 292 -6.46 -2.08 35.18
C TYR A 292 -4.98 -1.78 35.43
N ALA A 293 -4.08 -2.17 34.52
CA ALA A 293 -2.65 -1.85 34.63
C ALA A 293 -2.39 -0.34 34.53
N VAL A 294 -3.31 0.43 33.94
CA VAL A 294 -3.21 1.89 33.89
C VAL A 294 -3.17 2.48 35.31
N ASN A 295 -3.98 1.99 36.24
CA ASN A 295 -4.00 2.44 37.65
C ASN A 295 -2.67 2.23 38.40
N VAL A 296 -1.74 1.46 37.86
CA VAL A 296 -0.39 1.27 38.44
C VAL A 296 0.47 2.53 38.26
N LEU A 297 0.18 3.37 37.27
CA LEU A 297 1.02 4.51 36.90
C LEU A 297 1.43 5.44 38.07
N PRO A 298 0.56 5.84 39.02
CA PRO A 298 0.94 6.67 40.17
C PRO A 298 1.96 6.02 41.10
N ARG A 299 2.03 4.68 41.10
CA ARG A 299 2.95 3.87 41.92
C ARG A 299 4.34 3.84 41.30
N LEU A 300 4.45 4.03 39.99
CA LEU A 300 5.71 3.99 39.25
C LEU A 300 6.53 5.26 39.48
N LYS A 301 7.82 5.09 39.74
CA LYS A 301 8.81 6.16 39.80
C LYS A 301 9.52 6.25 38.46
N ILE A 302 9.02 7.13 37.59
CA ILE A 302 9.66 7.49 36.32
C ILE A 302 10.57 8.70 36.60
N GLY A 303 11.88 8.56 36.32
CA GLY A 303 12.83 9.65 36.57
C GLY A 303 12.50 10.92 35.76
N GLU A 304 12.68 12.10 36.34
CA GLU A 304 12.42 13.38 35.62
C GLU A 304 13.37 13.60 34.43
N ARG A 305 14.53 12.96 34.43
CA ARG A 305 15.48 12.90 33.31
C ARG A 305 15.17 11.81 32.29
N ASN A 306 14.12 10.99 32.52
CA ASN A 306 13.74 9.96 31.58
C ASN A 306 13.16 10.60 30.31
N GLU A 307 13.58 10.12 29.15
CA GLU A 307 13.09 10.56 27.85
C GLU A 307 12.43 9.37 27.13
N PRO A 308 11.26 8.89 27.61
CA PRO A 308 10.63 7.76 26.97
C PRO A 308 10.36 8.09 25.50
N GLY A 309 10.77 7.21 24.60
CA GLY A 309 10.40 7.27 23.20
C GLY A 309 8.88 7.21 23.05
N ARG A 310 8.19 6.29 23.76
CA ARG A 310 6.75 6.06 23.61
C ARG A 310 6.05 5.86 24.96
N PHE A 311 4.91 6.53 25.16
CA PHE A 311 4.06 6.45 26.34
C PHE A 311 2.61 6.21 25.92
N VAL A 312 2.07 5.03 26.21
CA VAL A 312 0.74 4.60 25.75
C VAL A 312 -0.11 4.16 26.94
N LEU A 313 -1.31 4.71 27.04
CA LEU A 313 -2.32 4.27 28.00
C LEU A 313 -3.62 3.92 27.28
N TYR A 314 -4.19 2.77 27.64
CA TYR A 314 -5.42 2.26 27.04
C TYR A 314 -6.38 1.78 28.14
N ALA A 315 -7.54 2.43 28.25
CA ALA A 315 -8.51 2.15 29.31
C ALA A 315 -9.95 2.14 28.78
N ASP A 316 -10.50 0.96 28.52
CA ASP A 316 -11.87 0.81 27.98
C ASP A 316 -12.99 1.15 28.97
N GLU A 317 -12.71 1.03 30.27
CA GLU A 317 -13.65 1.24 31.37
C GLU A 317 -13.17 2.36 32.30
N GLU A 318 -14.11 3.01 33.00
CA GLU A 318 -13.77 4.09 33.94
C GLU A 318 -12.93 3.55 35.11
N ASP A 319 -13.20 2.33 35.57
CA ASP A 319 -12.50 1.70 36.69
C ASP A 319 -11.00 1.57 36.45
N HIS A 320 -10.56 1.43 35.21
CA HIS A 320 -9.16 1.35 34.80
C HIS A 320 -8.34 2.61 35.11
N VAL A 321 -8.97 3.75 35.37
CA VAL A 321 -8.30 5.04 35.62
C VAL A 321 -8.65 5.65 36.99
N THR A 322 -9.50 5.00 37.78
CA THR A 322 -10.01 5.52 39.06
C THR A 322 -8.91 5.95 40.03
N GLU A 323 -7.83 5.17 40.15
CA GLU A 323 -6.71 5.49 41.05
C GLU A 323 -5.93 6.72 40.57
N ILE A 324 -5.64 6.81 39.27
CA ILE A 324 -4.98 8.00 38.70
C ILE A 324 -5.82 9.25 38.92
N LEU A 325 -7.14 9.14 38.79
CA LEU A 325 -8.01 10.31 38.85
C LEU A 325 -8.13 10.90 40.26
N LYS A 326 -7.78 10.14 41.31
CA LYS A 326 -7.67 10.63 42.71
C LYS A 326 -6.45 11.53 42.92
N GLU A 327 -5.45 11.45 42.05
CA GLU A 327 -4.22 12.22 42.18
C GLU A 327 -4.42 13.72 41.90
N PRO A 328 -3.60 14.61 42.49
CA PRO A 328 -3.58 16.02 42.14
C PRO A 328 -3.23 16.25 40.65
N ASN A 329 -3.70 17.35 40.06
CA ASN A 329 -3.32 17.68 38.68
C ASN A 329 -1.81 17.90 38.56
N ARG A 330 -1.23 17.46 37.44
CA ARG A 330 0.23 17.52 37.18
C ARG A 330 1.09 16.85 38.26
N SER A 331 0.57 15.84 38.97
CA SER A 331 1.35 15.08 39.97
C SER A 331 2.09 13.90 39.36
N ILE A 332 1.71 13.40 38.19
CA ILE A 332 2.29 12.19 37.59
C ILE A 332 3.33 12.60 36.54
N GLY A 333 4.60 12.49 36.89
CA GLY A 333 5.71 12.77 35.97
C GLY A 333 5.91 11.64 34.97
N ILE A 334 5.87 11.96 33.68
CA ILE A 334 6.13 10.99 32.58
C ILE A 334 7.45 11.28 31.85
N GLY A 335 8.28 12.18 32.38
CA GLY A 335 9.53 12.61 31.76
C GLY A 335 9.31 13.45 30.48
N LYS A 336 10.30 13.42 29.58
CA LYS A 336 10.23 14.08 28.26
C LYS A 336 9.79 13.07 27.19
N ALA A 337 8.56 12.59 27.30
CA ALA A 337 8.01 11.62 26.36
C ALA A 337 8.01 12.16 24.92
N LYS A 338 8.57 11.41 23.97
CA LYS A 338 8.58 11.76 22.54
C LYS A 338 7.25 11.43 21.87
N GLU A 339 6.54 10.41 22.34
CA GLU A 339 5.24 10.02 21.82
C GLU A 339 4.27 9.76 22.98
N ILE A 340 3.07 10.35 22.92
CA ILE A 340 2.00 10.11 23.89
C ILE A 340 0.75 9.66 23.14
N GLU A 341 0.20 8.51 23.54
CA GLU A 341 -1.05 7.97 23.03
C GLU A 341 -1.99 7.65 24.19
N LEU A 342 -3.16 8.29 24.22
CA LEU A 342 -4.20 8.01 25.22
C LEU A 342 -5.49 7.57 24.52
N TRP A 343 -5.97 6.38 24.89
CA TRP A 343 -7.14 5.75 24.30
C TRP A 343 -8.28 5.58 25.31
N HIS A 344 -9.49 5.90 24.88
CA HIS A 344 -10.74 5.75 25.63
C HIS A 344 -10.69 6.54 26.96
N TYR A 345 -11.03 5.93 28.11
CA TYR A 345 -10.97 6.63 29.41
C TYR A 345 -9.57 7.07 29.81
N ALA A 346 -8.50 6.55 29.19
CA ALA A 346 -7.16 7.02 29.45
C ALA A 346 -6.98 8.48 29.06
N VAL A 347 -7.78 9.01 28.11
CA VAL A 347 -7.78 10.44 27.78
C VAL A 347 -8.03 11.29 29.03
N SER A 348 -8.96 10.89 29.90
CA SER A 348 -9.33 11.61 31.12
C SER A 348 -8.18 11.83 32.11
N VAL A 349 -7.09 11.06 32.00
CA VAL A 349 -5.92 11.19 32.87
C VAL A 349 -5.00 12.34 32.48
N LEU A 350 -5.18 12.93 31.28
CA LEU A 350 -4.29 13.96 30.74
C LEU A 350 -4.00 15.12 31.70
N PRO A 351 -4.97 15.69 32.45
CA PRO A 351 -4.70 16.76 33.43
C PRO A 351 -3.83 16.33 34.61
N LYS A 352 -3.73 15.02 34.88
CA LYS A 352 -2.93 14.43 35.97
C LYS A 352 -1.46 14.28 35.55
N LEU A 353 -1.19 14.20 34.25
CA LEU A 353 0.15 14.07 33.71
C LEU A 353 0.91 15.41 33.77
N LYS A 354 2.16 15.35 34.23
CA LYS A 354 3.11 16.47 34.22
C LYS A 354 3.97 16.36 32.96
N ILE A 355 3.52 17.00 31.89
CA ILE A 355 4.31 17.21 30.66
C ILE A 355 5.15 18.48 30.85
N MET A 356 6.45 18.38 30.57
CA MET A 356 7.38 19.51 30.67
C MET A 356 7.18 20.48 29.49
N GLU A 357 7.28 21.78 29.75
CA GLU A 357 7.04 22.81 28.72
C GLU A 357 8.15 22.86 27.65
N ASP A 358 9.35 22.38 27.98
CA ASP A 358 10.49 22.18 27.08
C ASP A 358 10.49 20.78 26.42
N SER A 359 9.45 19.97 26.62
CA SER A 359 9.31 18.69 25.93
C SER A 359 9.16 18.89 24.42
N GLU A 360 9.95 18.16 23.64
CA GLU A 360 9.87 18.08 22.18
C GLU A 360 9.25 16.74 21.76
N MET A 361 7.95 16.78 21.51
CA MET A 361 7.14 15.61 21.21
C MET A 361 7.02 15.39 19.70
N ARG A 362 7.33 14.17 19.25
CA ARG A 362 7.12 13.71 17.89
C ARG A 362 5.64 13.47 17.61
N SER A 363 4.91 12.83 18.51
CA SER A 363 3.51 12.44 18.31
C SER A 363 2.65 12.62 19.56
N PHE A 364 1.48 13.24 19.41
CA PHE A 364 0.45 13.36 20.43
C PHE A 364 -0.88 12.86 19.86
N LEU A 365 -1.38 11.72 20.36
CA LEU A 365 -2.61 11.09 19.91
C LEU A 365 -3.59 10.93 21.06
N LEU A 366 -4.81 11.44 20.88
CA LEU A 366 -5.93 11.21 21.80
C LEU A 366 -7.11 10.62 21.03
N GLN A 367 -7.70 9.56 21.57
CA GLN A 367 -8.90 8.94 21.02
C GLN A 367 -9.94 8.71 22.12
N ALA A 368 -11.13 9.29 21.99
CA ALA A 368 -12.22 9.13 22.95
C ALA A 368 -13.56 8.90 22.24
N ASP A 369 -14.08 7.68 22.29
CA ASP A 369 -15.30 7.30 21.57
C ASP A 369 -16.59 7.68 22.32
N ARG A 370 -16.50 8.07 23.59
CA ARG A 370 -17.65 8.47 24.42
C ARG A 370 -17.39 9.78 25.13
N GLY A 371 -18.41 10.65 25.23
CA GLY A 371 -18.26 11.99 25.84
C GLY A 371 -17.86 11.98 27.33
N ASN A 372 -18.22 10.94 28.08
CA ASN A 372 -17.81 10.83 29.48
C ASN A 372 -16.29 10.61 29.65
N GLN A 373 -15.59 10.14 28.63
CA GLN A 373 -14.13 9.97 28.63
C GLN A 373 -13.39 11.32 28.59
N THR A 374 -14.05 12.39 28.15
CA THR A 374 -13.47 13.75 28.07
C THR A 374 -14.10 14.74 29.05
N ALA A 375 -15.28 14.44 29.61
CA ALA A 375 -16.06 15.34 30.49
C ALA A 375 -15.24 16.01 31.62
N ARG A 376 -14.34 15.26 32.27
CA ARG A 376 -13.46 15.80 33.33
C ARG A 376 -12.49 16.86 32.81
N ILE A 377 -12.01 16.71 31.57
CA ILE A 377 -11.10 17.66 30.92
C ILE A 377 -11.84 18.90 30.46
N LEU A 378 -13.05 18.73 29.91
CA LEU A 378 -13.86 19.85 29.43
C LEU A 378 -14.22 20.84 30.55
N SER A 379 -14.24 20.38 31.80
CA SER A 379 -14.43 21.21 32.99
C SER A 379 -13.21 22.07 33.37
N ALA A 380 -12.04 21.81 32.77
CA ALA A 380 -10.83 22.58 33.03
C ALA A 380 -10.89 23.95 32.32
N PRO A 381 -10.16 24.97 32.84
CA PRO A 381 -10.00 26.23 32.13
C PRO A 381 -9.33 26.04 30.77
N ASP A 382 -9.66 26.89 29.81
CA ASP A 382 -9.01 26.88 28.49
C ASP A 382 -7.51 27.07 28.59
N ARG A 383 -6.76 26.40 27.71
CA ARG A 383 -5.29 26.43 27.66
C ARG A 383 -4.60 26.06 28.98
N SER A 384 -5.27 25.31 29.86
CA SER A 384 -4.72 24.88 31.15
C SER A 384 -3.80 23.66 31.03
N ILE A 385 -3.91 22.88 29.95
CA ILE A 385 -3.14 21.66 29.74
C ILE A 385 -1.99 21.92 28.76
N CYS A 386 -0.76 22.00 29.26
CA CYS A 386 0.42 22.19 28.42
C CYS A 386 0.89 20.84 27.84
N ILE A 387 1.12 20.79 26.53
CA ILE A 387 1.61 19.59 25.82
C ILE A 387 2.99 19.78 25.17
N GLY A 388 3.69 20.89 25.49
CA GLY A 388 5.02 21.18 24.98
C GLY A 388 5.06 21.63 23.51
N ARG A 389 6.16 21.34 22.83
CA ARG A 389 6.28 21.45 21.36
C ARG A 389 5.90 20.11 20.74
N THR A 390 4.96 20.12 19.80
CA THR A 390 4.44 18.88 19.19
C THR A 390 4.67 18.93 17.68
N LYS A 391 5.22 17.85 17.11
CA LYS A 391 5.42 17.70 15.65
C LYS A 391 4.18 17.12 14.96
N SER A 392 3.53 16.13 15.56
CA SER A 392 2.28 15.54 15.04
C SER A 392 1.22 15.52 16.13
N MET A 393 0.04 16.09 15.86
CA MET A 393 -1.13 16.05 16.75
C MET A 393 -2.30 15.37 16.05
N LYS A 394 -2.90 14.37 16.71
CA LYS A 394 -4.08 13.65 16.22
C LYS A 394 -5.15 13.57 17.31
N LEU A 395 -6.32 14.14 17.07
CA LEU A 395 -7.46 14.08 17.99
C LEU A 395 -8.65 13.41 17.29
N ASN A 396 -9.13 12.31 17.85
CA ASN A 396 -10.21 11.50 17.28
C ASN A 396 -11.46 11.52 18.17
N PHE A 397 -12.63 11.62 17.53
CA PHE A 397 -13.96 11.58 18.13
C PHE A 397 -14.11 12.67 19.21
N TYR A 398 -14.62 12.35 20.41
CA TYR A 398 -14.80 13.33 21.50
C TYR A 398 -13.49 13.97 21.97
N ALA A 399 -12.32 13.44 21.61
CA ALA A 399 -11.05 14.07 21.93
C ALA A 399 -10.83 15.39 21.17
N VAL A 400 -11.54 15.62 20.06
CA VAL A 400 -11.49 16.90 19.33
C VAL A 400 -11.94 18.07 20.23
N ASP A 401 -12.97 17.86 21.05
CA ASP A 401 -13.50 18.86 21.97
C ASP A 401 -12.55 19.26 23.11
N ILE A 402 -11.48 18.50 23.33
CA ILE A 402 -10.44 18.86 24.31
C ILE A 402 -9.53 19.97 23.77
N LEU A 403 -9.49 20.20 22.45
CA LEU A 403 -8.53 21.11 21.83
C LEU A 403 -8.49 22.53 22.46
N PRO A 404 -9.62 23.20 22.80
CA PRO A 404 -9.59 24.50 23.51
C PRO A 404 -8.86 24.47 24.86
N LYS A 405 -8.81 23.31 25.51
CA LYS A 405 -8.17 23.10 26.82
C LYS A 405 -6.66 22.89 26.69
N LEU A 406 -6.17 22.55 25.50
CA LEU A 406 -4.76 22.32 25.22
C LEU A 406 -4.01 23.64 24.97
N ARG A 407 -2.74 23.67 25.38
CA ARG A 407 -1.80 24.76 25.16
C ARG A 407 -0.50 24.22 24.57
N THR A 408 -0.23 24.59 23.32
CA THR A 408 1.07 24.40 22.67
C THR A 408 1.93 25.66 22.85
N ARG A 409 3.24 25.53 22.67
CA ARG A 409 4.11 26.72 22.61
C ARG A 409 3.90 27.49 21.30
N LYS A 410 4.03 28.83 21.37
CA LYS A 410 3.87 29.73 20.20
C LYS A 410 4.87 29.46 19.08
N ASP A 411 6.05 28.95 19.42
CA ASP A 411 7.12 28.57 18.49
C ASP A 411 7.02 27.10 18.02
N SER A 412 5.88 26.44 18.27
CA SER A 412 5.66 25.07 17.81
C SER A 412 5.45 25.04 16.29
N GLU A 413 6.26 24.23 15.62
CA GLU A 413 6.14 23.94 14.19
C GLU A 413 5.74 22.47 14.02
N MET A 414 4.45 22.25 13.73
CA MET A 414 3.83 20.96 13.50
C MET A 414 4.03 20.53 12.05
N ASP A 415 4.49 19.30 11.87
CA ASP A 415 4.47 18.64 10.57
C ASP A 415 3.04 18.17 10.23
N MET A 416 2.25 17.72 11.22
CA MET A 416 0.89 17.20 11.00
C MET A 416 -0.08 17.61 12.11
N PHE A 417 -1.26 18.10 11.72
CA PHE A 417 -2.39 18.38 12.61
C PHE A 417 -3.65 17.73 12.04
N LEU A 418 -4.19 16.72 12.74
CA LEU A 418 -5.33 15.94 12.31
C LEU A 418 -6.45 15.95 13.35
N LEU A 419 -7.65 16.34 12.92
CA LEU A 419 -8.88 16.23 13.70
C LEU A 419 -9.88 15.33 12.95
N TYR A 420 -10.40 14.31 13.63
CA TYR A 420 -11.42 13.42 13.08
C TYR A 420 -12.65 13.42 14.00
N ALA A 421 -13.77 13.98 13.54
CA ALA A 421 -15.00 14.04 14.33
C ALA A 421 -16.20 13.48 13.55
N LYS A 422 -16.48 12.20 13.75
CA LYS A 422 -17.57 11.50 13.04
C LYS A 422 -18.98 12.05 13.31
N GLU A 423 -19.23 12.57 14.50
CA GLU A 423 -20.55 13.04 14.93
C GLU A 423 -20.49 14.49 15.40
N LYS A 424 -21.63 15.20 15.32
CA LYS A 424 -21.75 16.60 15.77
C LYS A 424 -21.32 16.80 17.22
N ASP A 425 -21.66 15.85 18.09
CA ASP A 425 -21.42 15.98 19.53
C ASP A 425 -19.91 15.98 19.87
N HIS A 426 -19.06 15.49 18.96
CA HIS A 426 -17.60 15.50 19.10
C HIS A 426 -16.95 16.88 18.99
N VAL A 427 -17.68 17.88 18.48
CA VAL A 427 -17.18 19.25 18.23
C VAL A 427 -18.00 20.30 18.97
N THR A 428 -18.71 19.92 20.03
CA THR A 428 -19.62 20.84 20.70
C THR A 428 -18.87 21.94 21.45
N GLU A 429 -17.82 21.58 22.18
CA GLU A 429 -17.01 22.52 22.96
C GLU A 429 -16.11 23.38 22.06
N ILE A 430 -15.49 22.78 21.04
CA ILE A 430 -14.63 23.53 20.12
C ILE A 430 -15.40 24.64 19.40
N LEU A 431 -16.69 24.43 19.10
CA LEU A 431 -17.52 25.44 18.45
C LEU A 431 -17.98 26.56 19.38
N ARG A 432 -17.99 26.32 20.70
CA ARG A 432 -18.23 27.38 21.70
C ARG A 432 -17.04 28.29 21.89
N ALA A 433 -15.84 27.87 21.49
CA ALA A 433 -14.65 28.70 21.58
C ALA A 433 -14.79 29.97 20.71
N ASP A 434 -14.12 31.04 21.16
CA ASP A 434 -13.98 32.25 20.37
C ASP A 434 -13.28 31.95 19.03
N ASP A 435 -13.67 32.66 17.98
CA ASP A 435 -13.00 32.56 16.68
C ASP A 435 -11.53 32.91 16.82
N ARG A 436 -10.66 32.09 16.23
CA ARG A 436 -9.20 32.19 16.39
C ARG A 436 -8.75 32.14 17.86
N GLY A 437 -9.58 31.59 18.74
CA GLY A 437 -9.30 31.37 20.16
C GLY A 437 -8.34 30.21 20.40
N ILE A 438 -8.14 29.33 19.41
CA ILE A 438 -7.34 28.11 19.57
C ILE A 438 -6.04 28.23 18.78
N CYS A 439 -4.93 28.44 19.47
CA CYS A 439 -3.62 28.55 18.81
C CYS A 439 -2.98 27.17 18.65
N ILE A 440 -2.71 26.77 17.40
CA ILE A 440 -2.08 25.47 17.08
C ILE A 440 -0.62 25.60 16.59
N GLY A 441 -0.09 26.83 16.47
CA GLY A 441 1.26 27.10 15.99
C GLY A 441 1.35 27.20 14.46
N LYS A 442 2.53 26.92 13.90
CA LYS A 442 2.70 26.72 12.45
C LYS A 442 2.43 25.27 12.09
N THR A 443 1.82 25.02 10.94
CA THR A 443 1.41 23.67 10.53
C THR A 443 1.73 23.43 9.06
N LYS A 444 2.54 22.41 8.77
CA LYS A 444 2.82 21.98 7.40
C LYS A 444 1.64 21.23 6.78
N GLU A 445 1.08 20.24 7.46
CA GLU A 445 -0.10 19.50 6.99
C GLU A 445 -1.26 19.59 7.98
N MET A 446 -2.42 20.05 7.50
CA MET A 446 -3.66 20.15 8.27
C MET A 446 -4.73 19.26 7.64
N ARG A 447 -5.26 18.31 8.40
CA ARG A 447 -6.36 17.43 7.98
C ARG A 447 -7.54 17.54 8.93
N LEU A 448 -8.69 18.00 8.43
CA LEU A 448 -9.94 18.04 9.19
C LEU A 448 -10.98 17.17 8.51
N ASN A 449 -11.49 16.19 9.23
CA ASN A 449 -12.40 15.19 8.70
C ASN A 449 -13.75 15.23 9.40
N GLU A 450 -14.81 15.08 8.61
CA GLU A 450 -16.21 15.09 9.00
C GLU A 450 -16.61 16.40 9.71
N TYR A 451 -17.24 16.32 10.88
CA TYR A 451 -17.64 17.50 11.64
C TYR A 451 -16.45 18.36 12.11
N ALA A 452 -15.23 17.83 12.07
CA ALA A 452 -14.04 18.58 12.48
C ALA A 452 -13.72 19.73 11.51
N VAL A 453 -14.23 19.72 10.27
CA VAL A 453 -14.09 20.86 9.35
C VAL A 453 -14.68 22.14 9.97
N ALA A 454 -15.74 22.02 10.77
CA ALA A 454 -16.35 23.15 11.46
C ALA A 454 -15.45 23.77 12.54
N ALA A 455 -14.35 23.11 12.93
CA ALA A 455 -13.35 23.68 13.82
C ALA A 455 -12.49 24.75 13.15
N LEU A 456 -12.35 24.74 11.81
CA LEU A 456 -11.40 25.59 11.09
C LEU A 456 -11.51 27.10 11.44
N PRO A 457 -12.71 27.71 11.53
CA PRO A 457 -12.84 29.13 11.93
C PRO A 457 -12.32 29.43 13.36
N LYS A 458 -12.29 28.42 14.22
CA LYS A 458 -11.86 28.53 15.62
C LYS A 458 -10.34 28.44 15.77
N LEU A 459 -9.66 27.87 14.77
CA LEU A 459 -8.21 27.71 14.76
C LEU A 459 -7.51 29.02 14.38
N LYS A 460 -6.46 29.34 15.14
CA LYS A 460 -5.50 30.39 14.84
C LYS A 460 -4.16 29.76 14.50
N THR A 461 -3.83 29.82 13.22
CA THR A 461 -2.47 29.56 12.73
C THR A 461 -1.59 30.82 12.91
N GLY A 462 -0.26 30.67 12.87
CA GLY A 462 0.66 31.81 12.97
C GLY A 462 0.41 32.90 11.91
N GLU A 463 0.82 34.14 12.17
CA GLU A 463 0.56 35.31 11.26
C GLU A 463 1.10 35.12 9.84
N ASN A 464 2.14 34.29 9.67
CA ASN A 464 2.73 33.89 8.39
C ASN A 464 2.70 32.36 8.24
N ASN A 465 1.52 31.75 8.37
CA ASN A 465 1.43 30.30 8.24
C ASN A 465 1.52 29.88 6.76
N ASP A 466 2.54 29.10 6.44
CA ASP A 466 2.68 28.44 5.15
C ASP A 466 2.27 26.97 5.33
N ILE A 467 1.07 26.63 4.86
CA ILE A 467 0.53 25.27 4.90
C ILE A 467 1.03 24.55 3.64
N GLY A 468 1.85 23.53 3.81
CA GLY A 468 2.22 22.63 2.72
C GLY A 468 1.00 21.88 2.16
N ARG A 469 0.12 21.36 3.03
CA ARG A 469 -1.08 20.65 2.59
C ARG A 469 -2.30 20.86 3.50
N LEU A 470 -3.40 21.34 2.93
CA LEU A 470 -4.71 21.47 3.58
C LEU A 470 -5.68 20.44 3.00
N VAL A 471 -6.13 19.48 3.83
CA VAL A 471 -7.11 18.45 3.44
C VAL A 471 -8.36 18.60 4.30
N LEU A 472 -9.50 18.86 3.67
CA LEU A 472 -10.79 18.96 4.34
C LEU A 472 -11.77 17.96 3.70
N PHE A 473 -12.31 17.05 4.51
CA PHE A 473 -13.25 16.02 4.06
C PHE A 473 -14.50 16.08 4.92
N ALA A 474 -15.69 16.13 4.31
CA ALA A 474 -16.95 16.01 5.06
C ALA A 474 -18.04 15.33 4.23
N TYR A 475 -18.62 14.25 4.76
CA TYR A 475 -19.67 13.49 4.07
C TYR A 475 -21.08 13.95 4.45
N GLU A 476 -21.26 14.53 5.65
CA GLU A 476 -22.57 14.94 6.14
C GLU A 476 -22.86 16.44 5.94
N ASN A 477 -24.04 16.75 5.39
CA ASN A 477 -24.49 18.14 5.14
C ASN A 477 -24.57 19.01 6.39
N LYS A 478 -24.74 18.39 7.56
CA LYS A 478 -24.79 19.08 8.85
C LYS A 478 -23.45 19.74 9.17
N ALA A 479 -22.32 19.15 8.74
CA ALA A 479 -21.01 19.76 8.88
C ALA A 479 -20.93 21.06 8.05
N ALA A 480 -21.40 21.06 6.80
CA ALA A 480 -21.50 22.29 5.99
C ALA A 480 -22.38 23.37 6.62
N ARG A 481 -23.51 22.99 7.23
CA ARG A 481 -24.37 23.95 7.96
C ARG A 481 -23.65 24.60 9.13
N MET A 482 -22.73 23.88 9.79
CA MET A 482 -21.95 24.39 10.92
C MET A 482 -20.81 25.31 10.47
N ILE A 483 -20.32 25.14 9.24
CA ILE A 483 -19.40 26.08 8.58
C ILE A 483 -20.15 27.36 8.15
N GLY A 484 -21.44 27.22 7.82
CA GLY A 484 -22.29 28.24 7.19
C GLY A 484 -22.82 29.37 8.07
N THR A 485 -22.63 29.40 9.39
CA THR A 485 -23.37 30.35 10.25
C THR A 485 -22.75 31.74 10.40
N ASP A 486 -21.46 31.93 10.11
CA ASP A 486 -20.78 33.23 10.24
C ASP A 486 -20.12 33.66 8.91
N ASP A 487 -20.36 34.90 8.45
CA ASP A 487 -19.81 35.51 7.21
C ASP A 487 -18.32 35.90 7.32
N ARG A 488 -17.59 35.37 8.31
CA ARG A 488 -16.22 35.77 8.60
C ARG A 488 -15.23 34.99 7.75
N SER A 489 -14.35 35.72 7.05
CA SER A 489 -13.23 35.12 6.33
C SER A 489 -12.24 34.38 7.26
N ILE A 490 -11.84 33.18 6.86
CA ILE A 490 -10.86 32.32 7.52
C ILE A 490 -9.50 32.57 6.86
N ARG A 491 -8.56 33.20 7.58
CA ARG A 491 -7.21 33.40 7.05
C ARG A 491 -6.42 32.11 7.20
N VAL A 492 -5.97 31.56 6.07
CA VAL A 492 -5.21 30.30 6.01
C VAL A 492 -3.73 30.50 5.63
N GLY A 493 -3.37 31.68 5.13
CA GLY A 493 -1.99 32.01 4.75
C GLY A 493 -1.66 31.55 3.33
N ARG A 494 -0.43 31.06 3.10
CA ARG A 494 -0.07 30.40 1.83
C ARG A 494 -0.39 28.92 1.91
N ILE A 495 -0.82 28.34 0.80
CA ILE A 495 -1.14 26.93 0.67
C ILE A 495 -0.49 26.37 -0.59
N GLU A 496 0.38 25.37 -0.42
CA GLU A 496 1.03 24.67 -1.54
C GLU A 496 0.09 23.62 -2.15
N THR A 497 -0.65 22.84 -1.34
CA THR A 497 -1.66 21.89 -1.81
C THR A 497 -2.98 22.01 -1.04
N MET A 498 -4.11 22.08 -1.76
CA MET A 498 -5.46 22.09 -1.20
C MET A 498 -6.31 20.95 -1.75
N GLU A 499 -6.92 20.17 -0.87
CA GLU A 499 -7.86 19.09 -1.19
C GLU A 499 -9.15 19.28 -0.38
N LEU A 500 -10.26 19.58 -1.06
CA LEU A 500 -11.58 19.69 -0.44
C LEU A 500 -12.52 18.62 -1.02
N THR A 501 -13.19 17.86 -0.16
CA THR A 501 -14.04 16.74 -0.57
C THR A 501 -15.40 16.73 0.14
N GLY A 502 -16.47 16.48 -0.63
CA GLY A 502 -17.85 16.49 -0.18
C GLY A 502 -18.28 17.89 0.30
N TYR A 503 -19.06 17.93 1.37
CA TYR A 503 -19.55 19.16 2.00
C TYR A 503 -18.45 20.12 2.45
N ALA A 504 -17.20 19.66 2.58
CA ALA A 504 -16.07 20.54 2.88
C ALA A 504 -15.79 21.54 1.76
N VAL A 505 -16.19 21.26 0.51
CA VAL A 505 -16.03 22.20 -0.62
C VAL A 505 -16.72 23.53 -0.32
N SER A 506 -17.87 23.52 0.37
CA SER A 506 -18.62 24.73 0.75
C SER A 506 -17.84 25.78 1.55
N ILE A 507 -16.70 25.40 2.17
CA ILE A 507 -15.86 26.35 2.92
C ILE A 507 -15.03 27.26 2.01
N LEU A 508 -14.84 26.88 0.74
CA LEU A 508 -13.93 27.54 -0.19
C LEU A 508 -14.11 29.06 -0.28
N PRO A 509 -15.34 29.63 -0.41
CA PRO A 509 -15.53 31.09 -0.47
C PRO A 509 -15.10 31.83 0.80
N LYS A 510 -14.98 31.12 1.94
CA LYS A 510 -14.59 31.70 3.22
C LYS A 510 -13.07 31.70 3.42
N LEU A 511 -12.32 30.92 2.64
CA LEU A 511 -10.87 30.85 2.78
C LEU A 511 -10.22 32.10 2.17
N LYS A 512 -9.44 32.81 2.98
CA LYS A 512 -8.62 33.94 2.56
C LYS A 512 -7.15 33.53 2.57
N MET A 513 -6.61 33.30 1.37
CA MET A 513 -5.18 33.10 1.15
C MET A 513 -4.42 34.43 1.12
N SER A 514 -3.09 34.34 1.17
CA SER A 514 -2.18 35.49 0.95
C SER A 514 -2.24 35.96 -0.51
N GLU A 515 -1.96 37.24 -0.79
CA GLU A 515 -1.87 37.77 -2.17
C GLU A 515 -0.72 37.13 -2.97
N GLU A 516 0.33 36.69 -2.27
CA GLU A 516 1.48 35.97 -2.84
C GLU A 516 1.29 34.44 -2.82
N ASN A 517 0.04 33.96 -2.84
CA ASN A 517 -0.25 32.53 -2.87
C ASN A 517 0.05 31.94 -4.25
N GLU A 518 1.02 31.03 -4.30
CA GLU A 518 1.34 30.21 -5.46
C GLU A 518 1.17 28.75 -5.05
N MET A 519 0.12 28.11 -5.54
CA MET A 519 -0.28 26.76 -5.17
C MET A 519 0.18 25.77 -6.26
N ASP A 520 0.67 24.61 -5.83
CA ASP A 520 1.06 23.54 -6.75
C ASP A 520 -0.15 22.70 -7.16
N CYS A 521 -1.09 22.44 -6.24
CA CYS A 521 -2.23 21.55 -6.50
C CYS A 521 -3.53 21.99 -5.79
N PHE A 522 -4.61 22.10 -6.57
CA PHE A 522 -5.96 22.45 -6.13
C PHE A 522 -6.94 21.37 -6.57
N VAL A 523 -7.47 20.61 -5.62
CA VAL A 523 -8.37 19.47 -5.87
C VAL A 523 -9.70 19.67 -5.19
N LEU A 524 -10.79 19.63 -5.96
CA LEU A 524 -12.16 19.61 -5.46
C LEU A 524 -12.88 18.34 -5.92
N HIS A 525 -13.56 17.68 -4.98
CA HIS A 525 -14.47 16.57 -5.25
C HIS A 525 -15.80 16.80 -4.52
N ALA A 526 -16.91 16.78 -5.24
CA ALA A 526 -18.24 16.93 -4.66
C ALA A 526 -19.13 15.79 -5.16
N TYR A 527 -19.71 15.04 -4.22
CA TYR A 527 -20.58 13.90 -4.49
C TYR A 527 -21.98 14.34 -4.94
N GLY A 528 -22.43 15.52 -4.51
CA GLY A 528 -23.75 16.06 -4.88
C GLY A 528 -23.75 17.57 -5.06
N GLU A 529 -24.81 18.11 -5.65
CA GLU A 529 -24.99 19.57 -5.82
C GLU A 529 -25.04 20.31 -4.46
N ASP A 530 -25.61 19.66 -3.43
CA ASP A 530 -25.68 20.21 -2.06
C ASP A 530 -24.30 20.53 -1.47
N ASP A 531 -23.24 19.83 -1.88
CA ASP A 531 -21.86 20.06 -1.42
C ASP A 531 -21.34 21.44 -1.85
N ILE A 532 -21.87 21.97 -2.96
CA ILE A 532 -21.45 23.22 -3.60
C ILE A 532 -22.55 24.30 -3.60
N ALA A 533 -23.74 24.01 -3.07
CA ALA A 533 -24.89 24.92 -3.11
C ALA A 533 -24.56 26.33 -2.62
N GLN A 534 -23.84 26.45 -1.49
CA GLN A 534 -23.41 27.75 -0.93
C GLN A 534 -22.50 28.54 -1.90
N ILE A 535 -21.70 27.84 -2.71
CA ILE A 535 -20.83 28.47 -3.72
C ILE A 535 -21.65 28.94 -4.91
N LEU A 536 -22.63 28.15 -5.34
CA LEU A 536 -23.48 28.48 -6.48
C LEU A 536 -24.38 29.68 -6.19
N GLU A 537 -24.92 29.77 -4.96
CA GLU A 537 -25.72 30.88 -4.44
C GLU A 537 -24.91 32.19 -4.29
N ALA A 538 -23.58 32.11 -4.14
CA ALA A 538 -22.72 33.29 -4.04
C ALA A 538 -22.63 34.05 -5.37
N GLY A 539 -22.41 35.37 -5.31
CA GLY A 539 -22.26 36.23 -6.49
C GLY A 539 -21.14 35.82 -7.46
N TYR A 540 -21.14 36.38 -8.69
CA TYR A 540 -20.22 36.03 -9.78
C TYR A 540 -18.72 36.18 -9.44
N ARG A 541 -17.89 35.22 -9.91
CA ARG A 541 -16.41 35.21 -9.90
C ARG A 541 -15.76 35.78 -8.64
N SER A 542 -16.11 35.20 -7.49
CA SER A 542 -15.78 35.74 -6.17
C SER A 542 -14.63 35.05 -5.46
N ILE A 543 -14.11 33.93 -5.99
CA ILE A 543 -13.14 33.09 -5.27
C ILE A 543 -11.75 33.23 -5.89
N ASP A 544 -10.89 34.00 -5.22
CA ASP A 544 -9.47 34.14 -5.57
C ASP A 544 -8.65 33.06 -4.86
N ILE A 545 -8.00 32.18 -5.64
CA ILE A 545 -7.17 31.08 -5.14
C ILE A 545 -5.67 31.34 -5.34
N GLY A 546 -5.29 32.52 -5.85
CA GLY A 546 -3.91 32.84 -6.23
C GLY A 546 -3.48 32.17 -7.55
N LYS A 547 -2.16 32.07 -7.77
CA LYS A 547 -1.62 31.32 -8.91
C LYS A 547 -1.65 29.82 -8.62
N ILE A 548 -1.85 29.01 -9.64
CA ILE A 548 -2.04 27.57 -9.50
C ILE A 548 -1.42 26.78 -10.65
N LYS A 549 -0.60 25.77 -10.33
CA LYS A 549 0.00 24.87 -11.33
C LYS A 549 -0.91 23.73 -11.75
N THR A 550 -1.69 23.16 -10.83
CA THR A 550 -2.59 22.03 -11.12
C THR A 550 -3.99 22.25 -10.57
N ILE A 551 -5.01 22.16 -11.43
CA ILE A 551 -6.42 22.12 -11.02
C ILE A 551 -7.01 20.75 -11.36
N ARG A 552 -7.70 20.14 -10.40
CA ARG A 552 -8.51 18.94 -10.61
C ARG A 552 -9.90 19.12 -9.99
N LEU A 553 -10.93 19.22 -10.81
CA LEU A 553 -12.32 19.27 -10.37
C LEU A 553 -13.04 18.02 -10.83
N THR A 554 -13.74 17.35 -9.91
CA THR A 554 -14.36 16.04 -10.17
C THR A 554 -15.79 15.99 -9.67
N ALA A 555 -16.65 15.29 -10.42
CA ALA A 555 -18.09 15.22 -10.18
C ALA A 555 -18.71 16.63 -10.09
N TYR A 556 -19.65 16.88 -9.16
CA TYR A 556 -20.34 18.16 -9.05
C TYR A 556 -19.40 19.35 -8.82
N ALA A 557 -18.16 19.12 -8.36
CA ALA A 557 -17.21 20.21 -8.12
C ALA A 557 -16.78 20.91 -9.42
N ALA A 558 -16.99 20.30 -10.59
CA ALA A 558 -16.76 20.99 -11.87
C ALA A 558 -17.58 22.28 -11.96
N ASN A 559 -18.84 22.28 -11.50
CA ASN A 559 -19.72 23.47 -11.46
C ASN A 559 -19.17 24.64 -10.61
N VAL A 560 -18.10 24.45 -9.83
CA VAL A 560 -17.40 25.54 -9.12
C VAL A 560 -16.52 26.37 -10.07
N LEU A 561 -16.08 25.80 -11.20
CA LEU A 561 -15.15 26.43 -12.15
C LEU A 561 -15.53 27.88 -12.54
N PRO A 562 -16.79 28.21 -12.90
CA PRO A 562 -17.16 29.58 -13.29
C PRO A 562 -17.03 30.61 -12.16
N LYS A 563 -16.94 30.15 -10.90
CA LYS A 563 -16.81 30.99 -9.70
C LYS A 563 -15.35 31.25 -9.32
N LEU A 564 -14.40 30.49 -9.87
CA LEU A 564 -12.97 30.65 -9.61
C LEU A 564 -12.42 31.82 -10.42
N LYS A 565 -11.61 32.66 -9.76
CA LYS A 565 -10.83 33.72 -10.40
C LYS A 565 -9.43 33.18 -10.72
N ILE A 566 -9.21 32.82 -11.98
CA ILE A 566 -7.91 32.40 -12.51
C ILE A 566 -7.37 33.54 -13.40
N GLY A 567 -6.20 34.07 -13.08
CA GLY A 567 -5.56 35.14 -13.85
C GLY A 567 -5.15 34.67 -15.25
N GLU A 568 -5.21 35.56 -16.25
CA GLU A 568 -4.71 35.26 -17.60
C GLU A 568 -3.20 35.07 -17.64
N ASP A 569 -2.48 35.65 -16.67
CA ASP A 569 -1.06 35.50 -16.45
C ASP A 569 -0.67 34.18 -15.74
N ASN A 570 -1.65 33.40 -15.26
CA ASN A 570 -1.41 32.12 -14.62
C ASN A 570 -0.81 31.10 -15.59
N GLU A 571 0.29 30.46 -15.17
CA GLU A 571 0.94 29.37 -15.88
C GLU A 571 0.62 28.04 -15.20
N MET A 572 -0.27 27.27 -15.82
CA MET A 572 -0.76 26.00 -15.32
C MET A 572 -0.09 24.84 -16.05
N ASP A 573 0.41 23.86 -15.29
CA ASP A 573 0.94 22.63 -15.85
C ASP A 573 -0.20 21.67 -16.25
N VAL A 574 -1.24 21.56 -15.42
CA VAL A 574 -2.30 20.54 -15.58
C VAL A 574 -3.69 21.07 -15.20
N PHE A 575 -4.65 20.92 -16.12
CA PHE A 575 -6.08 21.19 -15.90
C PHE A 575 -6.90 19.92 -16.15
N VAL A 576 -7.56 19.40 -15.12
CA VAL A 576 -8.36 18.16 -15.19
C VAL A 576 -9.79 18.42 -14.77
N LEU A 577 -10.75 18.04 -15.63
CA LEU A 577 -12.17 17.94 -15.28
C LEU A 577 -12.66 16.52 -15.54
N TYR A 578 -13.42 15.98 -14.58
CA TYR A 578 -14.07 14.68 -14.67
C TYR A 578 -15.53 14.81 -14.26
N ALA A 579 -16.47 14.47 -15.15
CA ALA A 579 -17.89 14.57 -14.89
C ALA A 579 -18.67 13.39 -15.52
N GLU A 580 -19.09 12.44 -14.71
CA GLU A 580 -19.84 11.24 -15.13
C GLU A 580 -21.27 11.55 -15.56
N GLU A 581 -21.85 12.65 -15.07
CA GLU A 581 -23.24 13.03 -15.33
C GLU A 581 -23.34 14.47 -15.87
N GLU A 582 -24.30 14.73 -16.75
CA GLU A 582 -24.54 16.06 -17.33
C GLU A 582 -24.78 17.15 -16.27
N GLY A 583 -25.52 16.83 -15.20
CA GLY A 583 -25.81 17.76 -14.10
C GLY A 583 -24.57 18.31 -13.40
N GLN A 584 -23.45 17.57 -13.45
CA GLN A 584 -22.19 17.95 -12.82
C GLN A 584 -21.47 19.11 -13.53
N ILE A 585 -21.89 19.45 -14.75
CA ILE A 585 -21.36 20.58 -15.53
C ILE A 585 -22.43 21.59 -15.95
N ALA A 586 -23.69 21.42 -15.54
CA ALA A 586 -24.81 22.27 -15.96
C ALA A 586 -24.55 23.78 -15.77
N LYS A 587 -23.89 24.17 -14.67
CA LYS A 587 -23.55 25.59 -14.40
C LYS A 587 -22.45 26.13 -15.29
N ILE A 588 -21.56 25.27 -15.77
CA ILE A 588 -20.59 25.65 -16.79
C ILE A 588 -21.27 25.83 -18.15
N LEU A 589 -22.24 24.97 -18.49
CA LEU A 589 -22.93 25.03 -19.77
C LEU A 589 -23.80 26.28 -19.95
N GLU A 590 -24.31 26.83 -18.84
CA GLU A 590 -25.02 28.12 -18.78
C GLU A 590 -24.13 29.32 -19.20
N GLU A 591 -22.80 29.19 -19.07
CA GLU A 591 -21.86 30.27 -19.41
C GLU A 591 -21.72 30.48 -20.93
N PRO A 592 -21.46 31.72 -21.40
CA PRO A 592 -21.14 31.96 -22.80
C PRO A 592 -19.86 31.24 -23.24
N ASN A 593 -19.75 30.89 -24.52
CA ASN A 593 -18.54 30.25 -25.06
C ASN A 593 -17.31 31.16 -24.87
N ARG A 594 -16.17 30.56 -24.53
CA ARG A 594 -14.89 31.27 -24.26
C ARG A 594 -14.97 32.34 -23.15
N SER A 595 -15.92 32.20 -22.22
CA SER A 595 -16.07 33.12 -21.09
C SER A 595 -15.17 32.74 -19.92
N ILE A 596 -14.84 31.46 -19.74
CA ILE A 596 -14.08 30.93 -18.60
C ILE A 596 -12.59 30.92 -18.95
N GLY A 597 -11.84 31.91 -18.46
CA GLY A 597 -10.38 31.96 -18.63
C GLY A 597 -9.67 30.99 -17.70
N ILE A 598 -8.76 30.18 -18.24
CA ILE A 598 -7.92 29.23 -17.47
C ILE A 598 -6.41 29.52 -17.56
N GLY A 599 -6.03 30.66 -18.12
CA GLY A 599 -4.62 31.09 -18.27
C GLY A 599 -3.87 30.38 -19.41
N ARG A 600 -2.54 30.29 -19.27
CA ARG A 600 -1.67 29.46 -20.11
C ARG A 600 -1.62 28.05 -19.50
N VAL A 601 -1.94 27.02 -20.28
CA VAL A 601 -2.07 25.64 -19.78
C VAL A 601 -1.25 24.69 -20.63
N LYS A 602 -0.38 23.89 -20.01
CA LYS A 602 0.41 22.87 -20.70
C LYS A 602 -0.40 21.62 -21.02
N ASN A 603 -1.20 21.12 -20.08
CA ASN A 603 -1.97 19.89 -20.27
C ASN A 603 -3.44 20.06 -19.88
N ILE A 604 -4.36 19.73 -20.79
CA ILE A 604 -5.80 19.70 -20.53
C ILE A 604 -6.29 18.26 -20.66
N LYS A 605 -6.98 17.76 -19.63
CA LYS A 605 -7.66 16.46 -19.64
C LYS A 605 -9.13 16.63 -19.27
N LEU A 606 -10.02 16.29 -20.20
CA LEU A 606 -11.47 16.33 -20.00
C LEU A 606 -12.05 14.92 -20.21
N VAL A 607 -12.82 14.44 -19.25
CA VAL A 607 -13.31 13.05 -19.22
C VAL A 607 -14.81 13.00 -18.97
N GLU A 608 -15.49 12.12 -19.71
CA GLU A 608 -16.95 11.98 -19.78
C GLU A 608 -17.62 13.32 -20.17
N TYR A 609 -18.72 13.73 -19.53
CA TYR A 609 -19.44 14.97 -19.85
C TYR A 609 -18.55 16.21 -19.75
N ALA A 610 -17.42 16.16 -19.05
CA ALA A 610 -16.49 17.29 -18.98
C ALA A 610 -15.94 17.71 -20.35
N VAL A 611 -16.01 16.86 -21.38
CA VAL A 611 -15.66 17.27 -22.76
C VAL A 611 -16.56 18.42 -23.24
N ASP A 612 -17.84 18.45 -22.85
CA ASP A 612 -18.80 19.52 -23.17
C ASP A 612 -18.49 20.88 -22.53
N VAL A 613 -17.52 20.93 -21.62
CA VAL A 613 -16.98 22.18 -21.07
C VAL A 613 -16.01 22.85 -22.05
N LEU A 614 -15.39 22.10 -22.96
CA LEU A 614 -14.33 22.61 -23.84
C LEU A 614 -14.69 23.90 -24.61
N PRO A 615 -15.89 24.06 -25.19
CA PRO A 615 -16.29 25.32 -25.86
C PRO A 615 -16.38 26.54 -24.93
N LYS A 616 -16.56 26.32 -23.62
CA LYS A 616 -16.71 27.36 -22.61
C LYS A 616 -15.37 27.92 -22.14
N LEU A 617 -14.30 27.11 -22.27
CA LEU A 617 -12.95 27.47 -21.87
C LEU A 617 -12.32 28.47 -22.85
N ARG A 618 -11.56 29.42 -22.29
CA ARG A 618 -10.67 30.32 -23.00
C ARG A 618 -9.23 30.05 -22.55
N VAL A 619 -8.49 29.37 -23.43
CA VAL A 619 -7.03 29.19 -23.33
C VAL A 619 -6.34 30.39 -23.95
N SER A 620 -5.24 30.86 -23.35
CA SER A 620 -4.46 31.97 -23.91
C SER A 620 -3.92 31.63 -25.30
N GLY A 621 -3.95 32.59 -26.23
CA GLY A 621 -3.57 32.37 -27.63
C GLY A 621 -2.07 32.13 -27.87
N ASP A 622 -1.24 32.53 -26.91
CA ASP A 622 0.22 32.29 -26.86
C ASP A 622 0.59 31.01 -26.08
N SER A 623 -0.40 30.23 -25.63
CA SER A 623 -0.16 28.99 -24.89
C SER A 623 0.46 27.93 -25.79
N GLU A 624 1.66 27.47 -25.42
CA GLU A 624 2.30 26.28 -25.97
C GLU A 624 1.88 25.06 -25.15
N MET A 625 0.82 24.39 -25.59
CA MET A 625 0.24 23.22 -24.93
C MET A 625 1.06 21.96 -25.25
N GLU A 626 1.45 21.23 -24.21
CA GLU A 626 2.08 19.92 -24.32
C GLU A 626 1.07 18.84 -24.70
N GLY A 627 -0.14 18.87 -24.14
CA GLY A 627 -1.15 17.84 -24.38
C GLY A 627 -2.61 18.27 -24.21
N LEU A 628 -3.46 17.81 -25.12
CA LEU A 628 -4.92 17.80 -25.03
C LEU A 628 -5.42 16.35 -25.05
N GLU A 629 -6.08 15.93 -23.96
CA GLU A 629 -6.68 14.60 -23.83
C GLU A 629 -8.19 14.73 -23.59
N LEU A 630 -8.99 14.19 -24.51
CA LEU A 630 -10.45 14.13 -24.41
C LEU A 630 -10.90 12.67 -24.44
N CYS A 631 -11.68 12.25 -23.44
CA CYS A 631 -12.22 10.89 -23.34
C CYS A 631 -13.72 10.96 -23.08
N ALA A 632 -14.53 10.40 -23.97
CA ALA A 632 -15.99 10.43 -23.86
C ALA A 632 -16.58 9.07 -24.21
N SER A 633 -17.05 8.32 -23.22
CA SER A 633 -17.53 6.95 -23.41
C SER A 633 -18.82 6.87 -24.24
N GLN A 634 -19.62 7.94 -24.25
CA GLN A 634 -20.91 8.00 -24.93
C GLN A 634 -21.07 9.30 -25.74
N LYS A 635 -21.90 9.26 -26.80
CA LYS A 635 -22.22 10.45 -27.62
C LYS A 635 -22.85 11.59 -26.82
N GLY A 636 -23.57 11.26 -25.74
CA GLY A 636 -24.16 12.25 -24.83
C GLY A 636 -23.12 13.16 -24.17
N ASN A 637 -21.90 12.66 -23.94
CA ASN A 637 -20.82 13.39 -23.27
C ASN A 637 -20.23 14.56 -24.10
N ILE A 638 -20.55 14.62 -25.40
CA ILE A 638 -20.01 15.61 -26.35
C ILE A 638 -21.10 16.41 -27.05
N SER A 639 -22.34 16.32 -26.57
CA SER A 639 -23.52 16.83 -27.26
C SER A 639 -23.51 18.35 -27.43
N GLU A 640 -23.04 19.12 -26.44
CA GLU A 640 -22.90 20.57 -26.53
C GLU A 640 -21.72 20.97 -27.42
N THR A 641 -20.63 20.23 -27.35
CA THR A 641 -19.45 20.47 -28.18
C THR A 641 -19.77 20.32 -29.66
N LEU A 642 -20.56 19.30 -30.03
CA LEU A 642 -20.96 19.05 -31.41
C LEU A 642 -21.88 20.14 -31.99
N LYS A 643 -22.60 20.89 -31.15
CA LYS A 643 -23.43 22.04 -31.57
C LYS A 643 -22.60 23.25 -31.99
N THR A 644 -21.32 23.29 -31.65
CA THR A 644 -20.43 24.39 -32.04
C THR A 644 -20.11 24.37 -33.53
N ALA A 645 -19.77 25.53 -34.08
CA ALA A 645 -19.29 25.62 -35.47
C ALA A 645 -17.93 24.91 -35.61
N ASP A 646 -17.66 24.37 -36.79
CA ASP A 646 -16.37 23.74 -37.07
C ASP A 646 -15.23 24.76 -36.92
N ARG A 647 -14.08 24.29 -36.42
CA ARG A 647 -12.88 25.11 -36.16
C ARG A 647 -13.16 26.34 -35.27
N SER A 648 -14.15 26.26 -34.39
CA SER A 648 -14.52 27.35 -33.48
C SER A 648 -13.88 27.23 -32.09
N ILE A 649 -13.31 26.08 -31.73
CA ILE A 649 -12.69 25.84 -30.44
C ILE A 649 -11.17 26.04 -30.57
N GLY A 650 -10.64 27.12 -29.99
CA GLY A 650 -9.20 27.42 -30.03
C GLY A 650 -8.47 26.69 -28.91
N ILE A 651 -7.50 25.83 -29.25
CA ILE A 651 -6.73 25.03 -28.29
C ILE A 651 -5.26 25.48 -28.14
N GLY A 652 -4.88 26.59 -28.78
CA GLY A 652 -3.49 27.08 -28.80
C GLY A 652 -2.61 26.29 -29.76
N ARG A 653 -1.28 26.33 -29.55
CA ARG A 653 -0.32 25.45 -30.23
C ARG A 653 -0.16 24.19 -29.42
N THR A 654 -0.52 23.04 -29.96
CA THR A 654 -0.63 21.78 -29.20
C THR A 654 0.31 20.71 -29.74
N LYS A 655 1.20 20.20 -28.88
CA LYS A 655 2.19 19.17 -29.23
C LYS A 655 1.62 17.75 -29.20
N SER A 656 0.59 17.47 -28.39
CA SER A 656 -0.03 16.16 -28.32
C SER A 656 -1.55 16.27 -28.30
N ILE A 657 -2.23 15.56 -29.19
CA ILE A 657 -3.70 15.48 -29.23
C ILE A 657 -4.09 14.02 -29.10
N LYS A 658 -4.85 13.70 -28.06
CA LYS A 658 -5.36 12.35 -27.78
C LYS A 658 -6.88 12.41 -27.62
N LEU A 659 -7.60 11.75 -28.52
CA LEU A 659 -9.07 11.67 -28.49
C LEU A 659 -9.50 10.21 -28.41
N GLU A 660 -10.28 9.87 -27.39
CA GLU A 660 -10.71 8.49 -27.11
C GLU A 660 -12.23 8.36 -27.14
N TYR A 661 -12.69 7.21 -27.66
CA TYR A 661 -14.09 6.83 -27.79
C TYR A 661 -14.89 7.84 -28.63
N CYS A 662 -16.03 8.33 -28.16
CA CYS A 662 -16.84 9.31 -28.88
C CYS A 662 -16.13 10.65 -29.04
N ALA A 663 -15.10 10.97 -28.24
CA ALA A 663 -14.41 12.26 -28.32
C ALA A 663 -13.72 12.50 -29.68
N VAL A 664 -13.52 11.46 -30.50
CA VAL A 664 -13.04 11.60 -31.88
C VAL A 664 -13.95 12.50 -32.73
N ASP A 665 -15.27 12.50 -32.48
CA ASP A 665 -16.23 13.36 -33.19
C ASP A 665 -16.06 14.86 -32.86
N VAL A 666 -15.29 15.21 -31.81
CA VAL A 666 -14.97 16.62 -31.47
C VAL A 666 -13.91 17.21 -32.39
N LEU A 667 -13.09 16.38 -33.05
CA LEU A 667 -11.97 16.84 -33.87
C LEU A 667 -12.31 17.93 -34.91
N PRO A 668 -13.44 17.88 -35.66
CA PRO A 668 -13.80 18.95 -36.62
C PRO A 668 -14.06 20.31 -35.96
N LYS A 669 -14.40 20.32 -34.67
CA LYS A 669 -14.69 21.53 -33.89
C LYS A 669 -13.42 22.24 -33.43
N LEU A 670 -12.30 21.53 -33.36
CA LEU A 670 -11.01 22.06 -32.94
C LEU A 670 -10.39 22.93 -34.03
N LYS A 671 -9.87 24.09 -33.64
CA LYS A 671 -9.10 24.99 -34.49
C LYS A 671 -7.62 24.65 -34.37
N ILE A 672 -7.14 23.77 -35.24
CA ILE A 672 -5.72 23.42 -35.37
C ILE A 672 -5.13 24.25 -36.51
N GLY A 673 -4.07 25.03 -36.24
CA GLY A 673 -3.36 25.81 -37.24
C GLY A 673 -2.60 24.92 -38.22
N GLU A 674 -2.43 25.35 -39.48
CA GLU A 674 -1.61 24.61 -40.44
C GLU A 674 -0.12 24.62 -40.06
N ASP A 675 0.31 25.65 -39.33
CA ASP A 675 1.63 25.81 -38.75
C ASP A 675 1.80 25.07 -37.41
N ASN A 676 0.78 24.37 -36.92
CA ASN A 676 0.88 23.59 -35.68
C ASN A 676 1.80 22.38 -35.87
N GLU A 677 2.73 22.20 -34.93
CA GLU A 677 3.65 21.07 -34.89
C GLU A 677 3.21 20.06 -33.83
N THR A 678 2.42 19.08 -34.27
CA THR A 678 1.94 17.97 -33.45
C THR A 678 3.00 16.88 -33.39
N ARG A 679 3.52 16.61 -32.19
CA ARG A 679 4.40 15.46 -31.93
C ARG A 679 3.63 14.15 -31.93
N HIS A 680 2.54 14.06 -31.17
CA HIS A 680 1.72 12.85 -31.06
C HIS A 680 0.26 13.14 -31.40
N PHE A 681 -0.30 12.40 -32.36
CA PHE A 681 -1.70 12.49 -32.75
C PHE A 681 -2.34 11.11 -32.63
N VAL A 682 -3.13 10.90 -31.58
CA VAL A 682 -3.66 9.59 -31.19
C VAL A 682 -5.18 9.63 -31.19
N LEU A 683 -5.80 8.78 -31.99
CA LEU A 683 -7.26 8.61 -32.03
C LEU A 683 -7.62 7.14 -31.76
N TYR A 684 -8.51 6.92 -30.81
CA TYR A 684 -9.10 5.61 -30.52
C TYR A 684 -10.61 5.74 -30.54
N ALA A 685 -11.30 4.92 -31.35
CA ALA A 685 -12.77 4.91 -31.37
C ALA A 685 -13.29 3.47 -31.36
N GLU A 686 -13.99 3.10 -30.29
CA GLU A 686 -14.62 1.79 -30.15
C GLU A 686 -15.91 1.66 -30.98
N GLU A 687 -16.60 2.77 -31.19
CA GLU A 687 -17.78 2.89 -32.05
C GLU A 687 -17.50 3.80 -33.26
N GLU A 688 -18.31 3.69 -34.30
CA GLU A 688 -18.19 4.50 -35.51
C GLU A 688 -18.43 5.99 -35.21
N PRO A 689 -17.45 6.88 -35.46
CA PRO A 689 -17.56 8.31 -35.18
C PRO A 689 -18.38 8.97 -36.30
N THR A 690 -19.71 8.88 -36.20
CA THR A 690 -20.62 9.31 -37.27
C THR A 690 -20.53 10.81 -37.58
N GLY A 691 -20.22 11.64 -36.58
CA GLY A 691 -20.17 13.10 -36.76
C GLY A 691 -19.02 13.55 -37.66
N ILE A 692 -17.87 12.88 -37.58
CA ILE A 692 -16.71 13.19 -38.43
C ILE A 692 -16.78 12.52 -39.81
N LEU A 693 -17.39 11.33 -39.94
CA LEU A 693 -17.40 10.60 -41.22
C LEU A 693 -18.34 11.20 -42.28
N GLU A 694 -19.22 12.11 -41.88
CA GLU A 694 -20.06 12.94 -42.76
C GLU A 694 -19.30 14.18 -43.30
N THR A 695 -18.13 14.50 -42.75
CA THR A 695 -17.32 15.62 -43.23
C THR A 695 -16.68 15.32 -44.59
N ALA A 696 -16.46 16.37 -45.38
CA ALA A 696 -15.80 16.21 -46.67
C ALA A 696 -14.36 15.68 -46.50
N ASP A 697 -13.89 14.86 -47.44
CA ASP A 697 -12.51 14.38 -47.45
C ASP A 697 -11.51 15.55 -47.38
N ARG A 698 -10.43 15.35 -46.62
CA ARG A 698 -9.35 16.34 -46.43
C ARG A 698 -9.84 17.71 -45.90
N SER A 699 -10.98 17.74 -45.21
CA SER A 699 -11.54 18.96 -44.62
C SER A 699 -10.95 19.29 -43.25
N ILE A 700 -10.32 18.33 -42.56
CA ILE A 700 -9.82 18.52 -41.19
C ILE A 700 -8.30 18.67 -41.20
N GLY A 701 -7.82 19.89 -41.04
CA GLY A 701 -6.39 20.16 -40.95
C GLY A 701 -5.82 19.72 -39.60
N VAL A 702 -4.75 18.91 -39.61
CA VAL A 702 -4.06 18.44 -38.39
C VAL A 702 -2.62 18.99 -38.26
N GLY A 703 -2.24 19.92 -39.15
CA GLY A 703 -0.92 20.55 -39.17
C GLY A 703 0.20 19.59 -39.63
N ARG A 704 1.40 19.79 -39.08
CA ARG A 704 2.53 18.86 -39.21
C ARG A 704 2.48 17.85 -38.06
N VAL A 705 2.54 16.56 -38.38
CA VAL A 705 2.41 15.45 -37.44
C VAL A 705 3.64 14.54 -37.53
N LYS A 706 4.36 14.39 -36.41
CA LYS A 706 5.51 13.48 -36.32
C LYS A 706 5.09 12.03 -36.10
N GLU A 707 4.17 11.78 -35.19
CA GLU A 707 3.66 10.45 -34.87
C GLU A 707 2.13 10.45 -34.92
N MET A 708 1.56 9.54 -35.72
CA MET A 708 0.12 9.36 -35.84
C MET A 708 -0.26 7.92 -35.55
N GLU A 709 -1.22 7.72 -34.64
CA GLU A 709 -1.76 6.42 -34.26
C GLU A 709 -3.28 6.46 -34.31
N LEU A 710 -3.88 5.62 -35.17
CA LEU A 710 -5.33 5.46 -35.29
C LEU A 710 -5.71 4.01 -35.03
N THR A 711 -6.62 3.81 -34.08
CA THR A 711 -7.01 2.47 -33.62
C THR A 711 -8.53 2.27 -33.68
N ALA A 712 -8.94 1.08 -34.09
CA ALA A 712 -10.34 0.69 -34.29
C ALA A 712 -11.06 1.63 -35.29
N TYR A 713 -12.29 2.08 -35.03
CA TYR A 713 -13.05 2.91 -35.98
C TYR A 713 -12.38 4.25 -36.30
N ALA A 714 -11.40 4.69 -35.51
CA ALA A 714 -10.62 5.89 -35.81
C ALA A 714 -9.82 5.76 -37.13
N VAL A 715 -9.51 4.53 -37.56
CA VAL A 715 -8.90 4.29 -38.88
C VAL A 715 -9.79 4.80 -40.01
N GLY A 716 -11.11 4.69 -39.87
CA GLY A 716 -12.09 5.19 -40.84
C GLY A 716 -12.10 6.71 -41.03
N VAL A 717 -11.56 7.47 -40.07
CA VAL A 717 -11.48 8.94 -40.11
C VAL A 717 -10.38 9.42 -41.05
N LEU A 718 -9.40 8.57 -41.34
CA LEU A 718 -8.21 8.92 -42.10
C LEU A 718 -8.45 9.70 -43.42
N PRO A 719 -9.48 9.39 -44.26
CA PRO A 719 -9.77 10.16 -45.48
C PRO A 719 -10.17 11.63 -45.23
N THR A 720 -10.74 11.93 -44.06
CA THR A 720 -11.18 13.28 -43.69
C THR A 720 -10.02 14.18 -43.27
N LEU A 721 -8.89 13.58 -42.88
CA LEU A 721 -7.72 14.29 -42.37
C LEU A 721 -6.89 14.89 -43.49
N ARG A 722 -6.36 16.09 -43.23
CA ARG A 722 -5.41 16.80 -44.08
C ARG A 722 -4.16 17.13 -43.26
N VAL A 723 -3.09 16.38 -43.51
CA VAL A 723 -1.74 16.73 -43.07
C VAL A 723 -1.14 17.82 -43.97
N SER A 724 -0.20 18.60 -43.44
CA SER A 724 0.50 19.62 -44.24
C SER A 724 1.29 19.00 -45.41
N GLY A 725 1.44 19.74 -46.51
CA GLY A 725 2.14 19.25 -47.71
C GLY A 725 3.64 19.04 -47.53
N ASP A 726 4.25 19.75 -46.58
CA ASP A 726 5.64 19.63 -46.13
C ASP A 726 5.81 18.67 -44.93
N ASN A 727 4.78 17.86 -44.62
CA ASN A 727 4.82 16.98 -43.46
C ASN A 727 5.87 15.87 -43.60
N GLU A 728 6.77 15.80 -42.61
CA GLU A 728 7.74 14.71 -42.44
C GLU A 728 7.40 13.91 -41.18
N MET A 729 6.66 12.81 -41.37
CA MET A 729 6.20 11.93 -40.31
C MET A 729 7.26 10.87 -39.98
N GLU A 730 7.57 10.72 -38.70
CA GLU A 730 8.48 9.68 -38.19
C GLU A 730 7.77 8.32 -38.12
N THR A 731 6.55 8.29 -37.57
CA THR A 731 5.80 7.04 -37.36
C THR A 731 4.33 7.20 -37.71
N PHE A 732 3.82 6.25 -38.49
CA PHE A 732 2.40 6.10 -38.83
C PHE A 732 1.92 4.71 -38.44
N VAL A 733 0.97 4.61 -37.51
CA VAL A 733 0.43 3.36 -36.98
C VAL A 733 -1.07 3.30 -37.22
N LEU A 734 -1.54 2.23 -37.84
CA LEU A 734 -2.96 1.90 -37.94
C LEU A 734 -3.23 0.51 -37.39
N ASP A 735 -4.22 0.38 -36.52
CA ASP A 735 -4.71 -0.90 -36.03
C ASP A 735 -6.22 -1.01 -36.22
N ALA A 736 -6.66 -1.96 -37.03
CA ALA A 736 -8.08 -2.23 -37.29
C ALA A 736 -8.41 -3.69 -37.00
N PRO A 737 -8.74 -4.04 -35.74
CA PRO A 737 -9.03 -5.43 -35.35
C PRO A 737 -10.23 -6.07 -36.06
N LYS A 738 -11.19 -5.27 -36.56
CA LYS A 738 -12.39 -5.74 -37.26
C LYS A 738 -12.49 -5.11 -38.65
N LYS A 739 -13.17 -5.79 -39.58
CA LYS A 739 -13.36 -5.32 -40.96
C LYS A 739 -14.03 -3.94 -41.03
N GLU A 740 -15.05 -3.73 -40.20
CA GLU A 740 -15.82 -2.50 -40.11
C GLU A 740 -14.97 -1.27 -39.73
N HIS A 741 -13.91 -1.46 -38.93
CA HIS A 741 -13.02 -0.37 -38.48
C HIS A 741 -12.30 0.34 -39.64
N ALA A 742 -11.95 -0.39 -40.70
CA ALA A 742 -11.24 0.15 -41.86
C ALA A 742 -12.14 0.45 -43.06
N ALA A 743 -13.44 0.10 -43.01
CA ALA A 743 -14.33 0.10 -44.17
C ALA A 743 -14.39 1.47 -44.89
N LYS A 744 -14.50 2.57 -44.15
CA LYS A 744 -14.51 3.92 -44.74
C LYS A 744 -13.17 4.25 -45.41
N ALA A 745 -12.04 3.97 -44.76
CA ALA A 745 -10.72 4.21 -45.34
C ALA A 745 -10.52 3.41 -46.63
N LEU A 746 -11.02 2.19 -46.68
CA LEU A 746 -10.95 1.31 -47.85
C LEU A 746 -11.90 1.74 -48.99
N SER A 747 -12.99 2.45 -48.67
CA SER A 747 -13.87 3.03 -49.69
C SER A 747 -13.24 4.22 -50.44
N ALA A 748 -12.16 4.80 -49.92
CA ALA A 748 -11.47 5.91 -50.57
C ALA A 748 -10.85 5.47 -51.91
N PRO A 749 -10.71 6.37 -52.90
CA PRO A 749 -9.98 6.07 -54.12
C PRO A 749 -8.52 5.69 -53.82
N ASP A 750 -7.93 4.85 -54.66
CA ASP A 750 -6.52 4.43 -54.48
C ASP A 750 -5.60 5.66 -54.52
N ARG A 751 -4.60 5.69 -53.63
CA ARG A 751 -3.66 6.82 -53.47
C ARG A 751 -4.31 8.18 -53.22
N SER A 752 -5.52 8.22 -52.66
CA SER A 752 -6.19 9.48 -52.29
C SER A 752 -5.80 9.99 -50.90
N ILE A 753 -5.40 9.10 -50.00
CA ILE A 753 -5.09 9.43 -48.60
C ILE A 753 -3.63 9.88 -48.50
N CYS A 754 -3.40 11.19 -48.40
CA CYS A 754 -2.06 11.75 -48.28
C CYS A 754 -1.59 11.74 -46.82
N ILE A 755 -0.45 11.11 -46.53
CA ILE A 755 0.17 11.08 -45.19
C ILE A 755 1.49 11.88 -45.13
N GLY A 756 1.86 12.56 -46.21
CA GLY A 756 3.14 13.24 -46.35
C GLY A 756 4.30 12.26 -46.56
N ARG A 757 5.53 12.71 -46.29
CA ARG A 757 6.71 11.84 -46.27
C ARG A 757 6.75 11.10 -44.94
N THR A 758 6.75 9.77 -44.96
CA THR A 758 6.66 8.95 -43.75
C THR A 758 7.81 7.98 -43.66
N ARG A 759 8.56 7.99 -42.56
CA ARG A 759 9.72 7.11 -42.35
C ARG A 759 9.31 5.69 -41.97
N THR A 760 8.37 5.55 -41.04
CA THR A 760 7.94 4.25 -40.51
C THR A 760 6.44 4.09 -40.66
N ILE A 761 6.00 3.00 -41.28
CA ILE A 761 4.59 2.63 -41.41
C ILE A 761 4.38 1.27 -40.72
N LYS A 762 3.42 1.20 -39.81
CA LYS A 762 2.97 -0.04 -39.17
C LYS A 762 1.46 -0.22 -39.36
N LEU A 763 1.07 -1.32 -39.98
CA LEU A 763 -0.33 -1.64 -40.25
C LEU A 763 -0.67 -3.00 -39.65
N THR A 764 -1.73 -3.05 -38.83
CA THR A 764 -2.15 -4.24 -38.12
C THR A 764 -3.59 -4.64 -38.49
N ALA A 765 -3.82 -5.94 -38.62
CA ALA A 765 -5.11 -6.55 -38.96
C ALA A 765 -5.69 -5.98 -40.26
N TYR A 766 -6.98 -5.59 -40.29
CA TYR A 766 -7.62 -5.08 -41.52
C TYR A 766 -7.01 -3.77 -42.04
N ALA A 767 -6.21 -3.06 -41.22
CA ALA A 767 -5.54 -1.84 -41.62
C ALA A 767 -4.45 -2.09 -42.67
N VAL A 768 -3.97 -3.33 -42.82
CA VAL A 768 -3.02 -3.70 -43.88
C VAL A 768 -3.58 -3.37 -45.26
N ASN A 769 -4.89 -3.53 -45.50
CA ASN A 769 -5.51 -3.20 -46.77
C ASN A 769 -5.48 -1.68 -47.08
N VAL A 770 -5.39 -0.83 -46.06
CA VAL A 770 -5.34 0.63 -46.22
C VAL A 770 -4.07 1.06 -46.95
N LEU A 771 -3.02 0.23 -46.99
CA LEU A 771 -1.82 0.46 -47.78
C LEU A 771 -2.11 0.80 -49.26
N LEU A 772 -3.16 0.22 -49.85
CA LEU A 772 -3.60 0.52 -51.23
C LEU A 772 -4.05 1.98 -51.42
N LYS A 773 -4.51 2.60 -50.33
CA LYS A 773 -5.17 3.91 -50.32
C LYS A 773 -4.20 5.05 -49.99
N LEU A 774 -3.06 4.72 -49.37
CA LEU A 774 -2.05 5.68 -48.96
C LEU A 774 -1.28 6.26 -50.15
N ASN A 775 -1.05 7.57 -50.10
CA ASN A 775 -0.16 8.32 -50.96
C ASN A 775 0.98 8.89 -50.12
N MET A 776 2.16 8.32 -50.32
CA MET A 776 3.37 8.62 -49.54
C MET A 776 4.18 9.80 -50.11
N GLY A 777 3.72 10.45 -51.19
CA GLY A 777 4.44 11.55 -51.86
C GLY A 777 5.55 11.08 -52.79
N GLU A 778 5.82 11.83 -53.87
CA GLU A 778 6.92 11.54 -54.79
C GLU A 778 8.28 11.73 -54.10
N GLY A 779 9.17 10.74 -54.22
CA GLY A 779 10.50 10.77 -53.59
C GLY A 779 10.52 10.42 -52.09
N SER A 780 9.43 9.88 -51.55
CA SER A 780 9.37 9.43 -50.15
C SER A 780 10.20 8.17 -49.92
N GLU A 781 11.04 8.20 -48.89
CA GLU A 781 11.83 7.06 -48.41
C GLU A 781 11.18 6.48 -47.15
N VAL A 782 10.33 5.47 -47.33
CA VAL A 782 9.75 4.70 -46.23
C VAL A 782 10.83 3.79 -45.68
N LYS A 783 11.64 4.30 -44.75
CA LYS A 783 12.73 3.53 -44.13
C LYS A 783 12.27 2.18 -43.58
N SER A 784 11.09 2.10 -42.96
CA SER A 784 10.58 0.87 -42.35
C SER A 784 9.10 0.64 -42.65
N LEU A 785 8.75 -0.55 -43.13
CA LEU A 785 7.37 -1.01 -43.30
C LEU A 785 7.14 -2.28 -42.49
N GLY A 786 6.22 -2.24 -41.54
CA GLY A 786 5.77 -3.38 -40.74
C GLY A 786 4.31 -3.71 -41.02
N LEU A 787 4.03 -4.95 -41.44
CA LEU A 787 2.68 -5.44 -41.68
C LEU A 787 2.39 -6.67 -40.79
N TYR A 788 1.28 -6.62 -40.05
CA TYR A 788 0.89 -7.67 -39.11
C TYR A 788 -0.53 -8.12 -39.40
N ALA A 789 -0.72 -9.39 -39.74
CA ALA A 789 -2.05 -9.95 -39.99
C ALA A 789 -2.20 -11.32 -39.33
N GLY A 790 -2.97 -11.37 -38.24
CA GLY A 790 -3.24 -12.62 -37.50
C GLY A 790 -4.16 -13.61 -38.22
N GLU A 791 -5.00 -13.13 -39.14
CA GLU A 791 -6.00 -13.91 -39.88
C GLU A 791 -5.89 -13.64 -41.39
N GLU A 792 -6.29 -14.60 -42.21
CA GLU A 792 -6.28 -14.48 -43.68
C GLU A 792 -7.26 -13.39 -44.16
N ASP A 793 -8.41 -13.29 -43.50
CA ASP A 793 -9.47 -12.32 -43.81
C ASP A 793 -9.00 -10.86 -43.73
N HIS A 794 -7.95 -10.59 -42.95
CA HIS A 794 -7.31 -9.28 -42.86
C HIS A 794 -6.74 -8.80 -44.19
N LEU A 795 -6.54 -9.67 -45.18
CA LEU A 795 -5.80 -9.37 -46.42
C LEU A 795 -6.63 -9.52 -47.70
N ILE A 796 -7.96 -9.70 -47.59
CA ILE A 796 -8.83 -9.99 -48.74
C ILE A 796 -8.64 -8.99 -49.89
N GLU A 797 -8.60 -7.68 -49.59
CA GLU A 797 -8.49 -6.65 -50.61
C GLU A 797 -7.09 -6.54 -51.20
N ILE A 798 -6.05 -6.56 -50.35
CA ILE A 798 -4.67 -6.43 -50.79
C ILE A 798 -4.17 -7.66 -51.56
N LEU A 799 -4.73 -8.85 -51.35
CA LEU A 799 -4.37 -10.04 -52.11
C LEU A 799 -5.07 -10.10 -53.49
N ALA A 800 -6.18 -9.39 -53.67
CA ALA A 800 -6.92 -9.34 -54.93
C ALA A 800 -6.24 -8.51 -56.02
N VAL A 801 -5.28 -7.66 -55.67
CA VAL A 801 -4.55 -6.83 -56.65
C VAL A 801 -3.50 -7.65 -57.42
N LYS A 802 -3.08 -7.14 -58.58
CA LYS A 802 -2.02 -7.76 -59.38
C LYS A 802 -0.69 -7.75 -58.62
N ASP A 803 0.12 -8.77 -58.84
CA ASP A 803 1.47 -8.83 -58.29
C ASP A 803 2.30 -7.61 -58.72
N ARG A 804 3.20 -7.16 -57.85
CA ARG A 804 4.07 -5.99 -58.07
C ARG A 804 3.30 -4.70 -58.46
N SER A 805 2.09 -4.51 -57.94
CA SER A 805 1.29 -3.30 -58.18
C SER A 805 1.40 -2.25 -57.07
N ILE A 806 1.78 -2.65 -55.87
CA ILE A 806 1.84 -1.77 -54.69
C ILE A 806 3.22 -1.14 -54.59
N CYS A 807 3.33 0.15 -54.87
CA CYS A 807 4.59 0.88 -54.80
C CYS A 807 4.81 1.40 -53.38
N VAL A 808 5.86 0.95 -52.69
CA VAL A 808 6.19 1.33 -51.30
C VAL A 808 7.40 2.27 -51.18
N GLY A 809 7.94 2.75 -52.31
CA GLY A 809 9.11 3.64 -52.33
C GLY A 809 10.42 2.90 -52.06
N GLY A 810 11.45 3.65 -51.65
CA GLY A 810 12.71 3.09 -51.14
C GLY A 810 12.57 2.75 -49.64
N MET A 811 13.14 1.62 -49.22
CA MET A 811 12.95 1.05 -47.89
C MET A 811 14.20 0.31 -47.40
N ARG A 812 14.51 0.42 -46.11
CA ARG A 812 15.64 -0.26 -45.46
C ARG A 812 15.19 -1.47 -44.65
N THR A 813 14.00 -1.42 -44.05
CA THR A 813 13.47 -2.46 -43.19
C THR A 813 12.09 -2.89 -43.65
N LEU A 814 11.91 -4.20 -43.89
CA LEU A 814 10.62 -4.81 -44.17
C LEU A 814 10.33 -5.89 -43.13
N GLU A 815 9.21 -5.77 -42.42
CA GLU A 815 8.76 -6.76 -41.43
C GLU A 815 7.37 -7.25 -41.81
N LEU A 816 7.24 -8.55 -42.05
CA LEU A 816 5.98 -9.21 -42.39
C LEU A 816 5.70 -10.34 -41.40
N VAL A 817 4.61 -10.21 -40.63
CA VAL A 817 4.29 -11.15 -39.56
C VAL A 817 2.95 -11.85 -39.82
N SER A 818 2.95 -13.17 -39.61
CA SER A 818 1.81 -14.05 -39.83
C SER A 818 1.31 -13.98 -41.28
N TYR A 819 -0.01 -13.92 -41.52
CA TYR A 819 -0.57 -13.92 -42.88
C TYR A 819 -0.07 -12.75 -43.74
N ALA A 820 0.43 -11.67 -43.13
CA ALA A 820 0.94 -10.49 -43.85
C ALA A 820 2.13 -10.84 -44.77
N ALA A 821 2.81 -11.95 -44.54
CA ALA A 821 3.82 -12.47 -45.47
C ALA A 821 3.27 -12.65 -46.89
N ASN A 822 2.00 -13.03 -47.04
CA ASN A 822 1.36 -13.18 -48.36
C ASN A 822 1.20 -11.86 -49.14
N VAL A 823 1.45 -10.70 -48.52
CA VAL A 823 1.49 -9.40 -49.21
C VAL A 823 2.79 -9.23 -50.02
N LEU A 824 3.86 -9.96 -49.69
CA LEU A 824 5.17 -9.80 -50.33
C LEU A 824 5.14 -9.85 -51.87
N PRO A 825 4.45 -10.81 -52.54
CA PRO A 825 4.36 -10.84 -54.00
C PRO A 825 3.64 -9.62 -54.62
N LYS A 826 2.81 -8.94 -53.82
CA LYS A 826 2.04 -7.76 -54.25
C LYS A 826 2.86 -6.47 -54.24
N LEU A 827 3.93 -6.44 -53.45
CA LEU A 827 4.82 -5.28 -53.32
C LEU A 827 5.72 -5.13 -54.56
N LYS A 828 5.85 -3.88 -55.02
CA LYS A 828 6.82 -3.47 -56.04
C LYS A 828 8.03 -2.85 -55.35
N ILE A 829 8.99 -3.71 -54.98
CA ILE A 829 10.29 -3.33 -54.44
C ILE A 829 11.24 -3.09 -55.62
N ARG A 830 11.88 -1.91 -55.67
CA ARG A 830 12.83 -1.54 -56.73
C ARG A 830 14.12 -2.34 -56.59
N GLU A 831 14.78 -2.68 -57.69
CA GLU A 831 16.05 -3.45 -57.64
C GLU A 831 17.19 -2.61 -57.04
N GLU A 832 17.15 -1.29 -57.22
CA GLU A 832 18.06 -0.34 -56.57
C GLU A 832 17.83 -0.17 -55.07
N ASN A 833 16.81 -0.82 -54.50
CA ASN A 833 16.55 -0.75 -53.06
C ASN A 833 17.56 -1.62 -52.29
N GLU A 834 18.18 -1.04 -51.26
CA GLU A 834 19.14 -1.72 -50.38
C GLU A 834 18.52 -1.89 -48.99
N LEU A 835 18.07 -3.11 -48.70
CA LEU A 835 17.50 -3.50 -47.42
C LEU A 835 18.63 -3.76 -46.40
N GLU A 836 18.52 -3.11 -45.24
CA GLU A 836 19.31 -3.42 -44.06
C GLU A 836 18.74 -4.64 -43.33
N THR A 837 17.42 -4.79 -43.30
CA THR A 837 16.74 -5.88 -42.59
C THR A 837 15.45 -6.30 -43.30
N PHE A 838 15.27 -7.61 -43.46
CA PHE A 838 14.03 -8.22 -43.92
C PHE A 838 13.65 -9.38 -43.00
N VAL A 839 12.56 -9.21 -42.27
CA VAL A 839 12.01 -10.19 -41.34
C VAL A 839 10.70 -10.73 -41.89
N LEU A 840 10.62 -12.04 -42.06
CA LEU A 840 9.39 -12.76 -42.35
C LEU A 840 9.13 -13.75 -41.21
N CYS A 841 8.19 -13.42 -40.33
CA CYS A 841 7.84 -14.27 -39.20
C CYS A 841 6.52 -15.02 -39.49
N ALA A 842 6.63 -16.31 -39.83
CA ALA A 842 5.49 -17.17 -40.09
C ALA A 842 5.53 -18.40 -39.18
N SER A 843 4.62 -18.48 -38.21
CA SER A 843 4.52 -19.63 -37.30
C SER A 843 3.75 -20.83 -37.88
N LYS A 844 2.96 -20.63 -38.94
CA LYS A 844 2.20 -21.68 -39.64
C LYS A 844 2.47 -21.63 -41.14
N LYS A 845 2.42 -22.78 -41.81
CA LYS A 845 2.61 -22.88 -43.27
C LYS A 845 1.56 -22.09 -44.06
N GLU A 846 0.34 -22.01 -43.54
CA GLU A 846 -0.79 -21.24 -44.10
C GLU A 846 -0.46 -19.74 -44.24
N HIS A 847 0.42 -19.20 -43.39
CA HIS A 847 0.81 -17.79 -43.41
C HIS A 847 1.61 -17.39 -44.65
N ILE A 848 2.20 -18.35 -45.38
CA ILE A 848 3.12 -18.11 -46.51
C ILE A 848 2.71 -18.82 -47.81
N THR A 849 1.46 -19.27 -47.93
CA THR A 849 0.95 -20.01 -49.10
C THR A 849 1.08 -19.21 -50.40
N GLY A 850 0.88 -17.90 -50.36
CA GLY A 850 1.06 -17.00 -51.50
C GLY A 850 2.51 -16.87 -51.95
N ILE A 851 3.48 -17.05 -51.05
CA ILE A 851 4.91 -17.09 -51.38
C ILE A 851 5.30 -18.45 -51.94
N LEU A 852 4.83 -19.54 -51.31
CA LEU A 852 5.19 -20.90 -51.72
C LEU A 852 4.64 -21.28 -53.10
N SER A 853 3.51 -20.69 -53.50
CA SER A 853 2.91 -20.88 -54.84
C SER A 853 3.66 -20.14 -55.95
N ALA A 854 4.53 -19.18 -55.61
CA ALA A 854 5.31 -18.44 -56.58
C ALA A 854 6.41 -19.32 -57.21
N ALA A 855 6.81 -19.00 -58.44
CA ALA A 855 7.96 -19.65 -59.07
C ALA A 855 9.27 -19.29 -58.34
N ASP A 856 10.27 -20.16 -58.39
CA ASP A 856 11.55 -19.90 -57.73
C ASP A 856 12.21 -18.63 -58.31
N GLY A 857 12.75 -17.77 -57.45
CA GLY A 857 13.31 -16.46 -57.82
C GLY A 857 12.31 -15.47 -58.44
N SER A 858 10.99 -15.70 -58.35
CA SER A 858 10.00 -14.80 -58.93
C SER A 858 9.65 -13.59 -58.05
N ILE A 859 9.97 -13.62 -56.75
CA ILE A 859 9.70 -12.52 -55.82
C ILE A 859 10.97 -11.71 -55.61
N GLY A 860 11.06 -10.54 -56.24
CA GLY A 860 12.23 -9.66 -56.12
C GLY A 860 12.19 -8.83 -54.85
N ILE A 861 13.21 -8.96 -54.00
CA ILE A 861 13.38 -8.13 -52.79
C ILE A 861 14.58 -7.18 -52.86
N GLY A 862 15.32 -7.17 -53.98
CA GLY A 862 16.41 -6.21 -54.24
C GLY A 862 17.75 -6.63 -53.62
N ARG A 863 18.53 -5.65 -53.15
CA ARG A 863 19.79 -5.88 -52.44
C ARG A 863 19.53 -5.98 -50.94
N ILE A 864 20.24 -6.85 -50.22
CA ILE A 864 20.11 -6.99 -48.77
C ILE A 864 21.46 -7.16 -48.09
N LYS A 865 21.69 -6.46 -46.97
CA LYS A 865 22.93 -6.55 -46.20
C LYS A 865 23.13 -7.95 -45.61
N ARG A 866 24.40 -8.35 -45.48
CA ARG A 866 24.78 -9.63 -44.87
C ARG A 866 24.27 -9.69 -43.43
N GLY A 867 23.54 -10.76 -43.07
CA GLY A 867 22.93 -10.92 -41.75
C GLY A 867 21.56 -10.26 -41.57
N GLY A 868 21.10 -9.45 -42.54
CA GLY A 868 19.80 -8.78 -42.48
C GLY A 868 18.60 -9.62 -42.94
N LEU A 869 18.82 -10.84 -43.45
CA LEU A 869 17.77 -11.70 -44.01
C LEU A 869 17.32 -12.76 -42.99
N ASP A 870 16.15 -12.56 -42.36
CA ASP A 870 15.51 -13.52 -41.45
C ASP A 870 14.18 -14.00 -42.03
N VAL A 871 14.19 -15.17 -42.66
CA VAL A 871 13.01 -15.76 -43.32
C VAL A 871 12.99 -17.28 -43.12
N PRO A 872 11.81 -17.93 -43.12
CA PRO A 872 11.71 -19.38 -43.05
C PRO A 872 12.47 -20.05 -44.21
N GLY A 873 13.14 -21.17 -43.95
CA GLY A 873 13.98 -21.83 -44.95
C GLY A 873 13.25 -22.15 -46.27
N GLU A 874 11.97 -22.49 -46.20
CA GLU A 874 11.12 -22.85 -47.33
C GLU A 874 10.83 -21.67 -48.28
N THR A 875 10.92 -20.41 -47.82
CA THR A 875 10.67 -19.23 -48.66
C THR A 875 11.91 -18.76 -49.40
N LYS A 876 13.13 -19.08 -48.92
CA LYS A 876 14.40 -18.64 -49.53
C LYS A 876 14.50 -18.92 -51.04
N PRO A 877 14.11 -20.10 -51.57
CA PRO A 877 14.18 -20.38 -53.01
C PRO A 877 13.23 -19.50 -53.85
N LYS A 878 12.18 -18.94 -53.24
CA LYS A 878 11.17 -18.12 -53.92
C LYS A 878 11.62 -16.68 -54.13
N LEU A 879 12.62 -16.23 -53.35
CA LEU A 879 13.11 -14.86 -53.32
C LEU A 879 14.26 -14.65 -54.32
N LYS A 880 14.24 -13.53 -55.05
CA LYS A 880 15.35 -13.01 -55.86
C LYS A 880 15.97 -11.82 -55.13
N TYR A 881 17.21 -12.00 -54.68
CA TYR A 881 17.97 -10.98 -53.96
C TYR A 881 19.47 -11.07 -54.26
N VAL A 882 20.17 -9.96 -53.99
CA VAL A 882 21.64 -9.88 -54.02
C VAL A 882 22.11 -9.54 -52.62
N LEU A 883 23.05 -10.32 -52.07
CA LEU A 883 23.73 -9.95 -50.82
C LEU A 883 24.68 -8.79 -51.12
N ALA A 884 24.51 -7.66 -50.42
CA ALA A 884 25.42 -6.54 -50.50
C ALA A 884 26.67 -6.83 -49.65
N ASP A 885 27.85 -6.73 -50.25
CA ASP A 885 29.14 -6.77 -49.54
C ASP A 885 29.42 -5.39 -48.93
N GLU A 886 29.88 -5.35 -47.68
CA GLU A 886 30.24 -4.10 -47.00
C GLU A 886 31.44 -3.45 -47.72
N GLU A 887 31.36 -2.16 -48.06
CA GLU A 887 32.59 -1.39 -48.31
C GLU A 887 33.40 -1.39 -47.01
N GLU A 888 34.62 -1.93 -47.08
CA GLU A 888 35.61 -1.93 -46.01
C GLU A 888 35.82 -0.49 -45.49
N VAL A 889 35.26 -0.19 -44.31
CA VAL A 889 35.77 0.90 -43.49
C VAL A 889 36.95 0.34 -42.71
N ALA A 890 38.13 0.89 -42.99
CA ALA A 890 39.36 0.57 -42.30
C ALA A 890 39.19 0.70 -40.77
N ASP A 891 39.44 -0.43 -40.11
CA ASP A 891 40.07 -0.63 -38.81
C ASP A 891 40.10 0.59 -37.86
N ASP A 892 39.31 0.50 -36.79
CA ASP A 892 39.86 0.72 -35.45
C ASP A 892 39.09 -0.15 -34.45
N THR A 893 39.78 -1.18 -33.99
CA THR A 893 39.36 -2.09 -32.93
C THR A 893 39.06 -1.36 -31.61
N ASN A 894 37.87 -1.55 -31.05
CA ASN A 894 37.73 -2.18 -29.73
C ASN A 894 36.25 -2.47 -29.42
N GLY A 895 36.01 -3.73 -29.05
CA GLY A 895 34.70 -4.36 -29.10
C GLY A 895 33.78 -4.07 -27.92
N GLU A 896 32.49 -4.20 -28.20
CA GLU A 896 31.46 -4.57 -27.23
C GLU A 896 30.35 -5.33 -27.96
N THR A 897 30.26 -6.62 -27.66
CA THR A 897 29.20 -7.55 -28.07
C THR A 897 27.86 -7.12 -27.47
N THR A 898 26.95 -6.55 -28.27
CA THR A 898 25.54 -6.40 -27.88
C THR A 898 24.70 -7.50 -28.52
N ALA A 899 24.24 -8.41 -27.66
CA ALA A 899 23.25 -9.42 -27.98
C ALA A 899 21.90 -8.75 -28.30
N SER A 900 21.43 -8.91 -29.54
CA SER A 900 20.08 -8.54 -29.95
C SER A 900 19.09 -9.60 -29.49
N THR A 901 18.70 -9.52 -28.22
CA THR A 901 17.52 -10.20 -27.68
C THR A 901 16.50 -9.17 -27.20
N SER A 902 15.24 -9.40 -27.56
CA SER A 902 14.01 -8.75 -27.07
C SER A 902 13.49 -7.49 -27.80
N LEU A 903 12.67 -7.71 -28.84
CA LEU A 903 11.59 -6.81 -29.26
C LEU A 903 10.22 -7.53 -29.35
N LEU A 904 10.07 -8.63 -28.61
CA LEU A 904 8.83 -9.44 -28.57
C LEU A 904 7.90 -9.14 -27.38
N ASN A 905 8.21 -8.16 -26.51
CA ASN A 905 7.46 -7.90 -25.28
C ASN A 905 6.78 -6.53 -25.24
N ARG A 906 6.03 -6.13 -26.27
CA ARG A 906 5.14 -4.96 -26.16
C ARG A 906 3.75 -5.07 -26.80
N PHE A 907 3.32 -6.27 -27.17
CA PHE A 907 1.93 -6.56 -27.60
C PHE A 907 1.23 -7.62 -26.72
N ARG A 908 1.61 -7.68 -25.44
CA ARG A 908 0.80 -8.29 -24.37
C ARG A 908 0.59 -7.24 -23.27
N SER A 909 -0.26 -6.26 -23.56
CA SER A 909 -0.98 -5.45 -22.57
C SER A 909 -2.17 -4.82 -23.26
#